data_AF-A0A843HRU5-F1
#
_entry.id   AF-A0A843HRU5-F1
#
_cell.length_a   1.000
_cell.length_b   1.000
_cell.length_c   1.000
_cell.angle_alpha   90.00
_cell.angle_beta   90.00
_cell.angle_gamma   90.00
#
_symmetry.space_group_name_H-M   'P 1'
#
loop_
_entity.id
_entity.type
_entity.pdbx_description
1 polymer ?
#
loop_
_entity_poly.entity_id
_entity_poly.type
_entity_poly.pdbx_seq_one_letter_code
_entity_poly.pdbx_strand_id
1 'polypeptide(L)'
;MMKFYTELSVPDPIIYNVKKRLYDDNIFTFDIETISLFKINKKWQPFDYTKPSDFYSDIKKAAVPYIWQFGINETVYYGREFSDFATVLEKISDPVITKFIYIHNASYEMQFLIDILQDNEWTIVNMCARNIHQPIQFTIKELNITIRCSYMLTNLKLEQAAKKYTNVQKAVGDLDYNVMHSPKSKLTEQELHYCEMDIVTLYEIIKHFRDEYNHIYSIPLTQTGEVRKAIRKEVDYWYFKRMWSLVPSEKMYCYLIKAFQGGITHANALYANQILHNVWSYDINSSYLYALTAFKYPSEPFFQIKPEQMEKLKESHAFLLHIKLTNVRSKLYNHFLSRSKVANFVKGEKGAVDNGRIVCCSSCDLICTETDLELIKSSYYADIKILSVYASFKKYLDKRIIMFILKAYKDKTQLKNKAKIDELINAFYMKQKQSCNCVFGISCQNPIKSGVEYDNDTNTWITHQLGDIVTDKDGNKIRYIDKKLNEMKSSYSTLMAYSTGVWCTSYSRMALWNMVQKLDSIVAYYDTDSVKGTGDIGTAIDDYNNEVIERLKQAAADNDIDISYYMPLDDKGNPRPVGIYECETTGSGYKSFVTMGAKKYCYEDSDGLHLTVSGVSKSAVSQLKSIEDFKKGFVFDYDHAKKLTHYYLNEQEPFTYTDKDGNRYRCKQQHSIVLQPTTYTLGITDEYENFIMLMLGYIPERY
;
A
#
# COMPACT_ATOMS: atom_id res chain seq x y z
N MET A 1 17.86 -29.60 12.16
CA MET A 1 17.95 -30.48 10.99
C MET A 1 16.55 -30.97 10.68
N MET A 2 16.07 -30.66 9.48
CA MET A 2 14.72 -31.02 9.04
C MET A 2 14.52 -32.54 8.98
N LYS A 3 13.31 -32.99 9.29
CA LYS A 3 12.90 -34.40 9.17
C LYS A 3 12.12 -34.64 7.89
N PHE A 4 12.16 -35.84 7.35
CA PHE A 4 11.31 -36.14 6.20
C PHE A 4 9.86 -36.27 6.66
N TYR A 5 8.89 -35.85 5.84
CA TYR A 5 7.48 -35.79 6.26
C TYR A 5 6.85 -37.15 6.64
N THR A 6 7.46 -38.27 6.25
CA THR A 6 7.01 -39.59 6.71
C THR A 6 7.25 -39.80 8.21
N GLU A 7 8.20 -39.05 8.79
CA GLU A 7 8.52 -39.03 10.22
C GLU A 7 7.67 -38.01 11.00
N LEU A 8 6.64 -37.42 10.37
CA LEU A 8 5.75 -36.44 10.99
C LEU A 8 5.15 -36.98 12.28
N SER A 9 5.44 -36.30 13.39
CA SER A 9 4.80 -36.49 14.68
C SER A 9 3.99 -35.24 15.02
N VAL A 10 2.69 -35.43 15.23
CA VAL A 10 1.76 -34.35 15.58
C VAL A 10 1.67 -34.31 17.12
N PRO A 11 2.03 -33.18 17.76
CA PRO A 11 1.88 -33.04 19.20
C PRO A 11 0.40 -32.96 19.58
N ASP A 12 0.11 -33.23 20.86
CA ASP A 12 -1.23 -33.00 21.39
C ASP A 12 -1.63 -31.52 21.22
N PRO A 13 -2.90 -31.23 20.87
CA PRO A 13 -3.37 -29.87 20.65
C PRO A 13 -3.33 -29.06 21.95
N ILE A 14 -2.87 -27.81 21.86
CA ILE A 14 -2.96 -26.86 22.98
C ILE A 14 -4.31 -26.15 22.86
N ILE A 15 -5.31 -26.66 23.58
CA ILE A 15 -6.71 -26.29 23.35
C ILE A 15 -7.05 -24.95 24.01
N TYR A 16 -7.55 -24.01 23.19
CA TYR A 16 -8.19 -22.78 23.63
C TYR A 16 -9.66 -22.74 23.21
N ASN A 17 -10.56 -22.35 24.12
CA ASN A 17 -12.01 -22.31 23.89
C ASN A 17 -12.52 -20.87 23.78
N VAL A 18 -13.13 -20.53 22.64
CA VAL A 18 -13.85 -19.26 22.45
C VAL A 18 -15.26 -19.53 21.99
N LYS A 19 -16.25 -19.12 22.79
CA LYS A 19 -17.68 -19.21 22.43
C LYS A 19 -18.07 -20.63 21.94
N LYS A 20 -17.58 -21.68 22.61
CA LYS A 20 -17.82 -23.10 22.28
C LYS A 20 -17.13 -23.61 21.00
N ARG A 21 -16.13 -22.88 20.48
CA ARG A 21 -15.22 -23.37 19.41
C ARG A 21 -13.86 -23.65 20.02
N LEU A 22 -13.25 -24.76 19.59
CA LEU A 22 -11.92 -25.18 20.04
C LEU A 22 -10.87 -24.80 18.99
N TYR A 23 -9.75 -24.26 19.45
CA TYR A 23 -8.62 -23.84 18.65
C TYR A 23 -7.35 -24.50 19.17
N ASP A 24 -6.44 -24.83 18.27
CA ASP A 24 -5.09 -25.29 18.61
C ASP A 24 -4.11 -24.10 18.64
N ASP A 25 -3.40 -23.94 19.74
CA ASP A 25 -2.36 -22.91 19.94
C ASP A 25 -0.94 -23.39 19.57
N ASN A 26 -0.78 -24.64 19.09
CA ASN A 26 0.42 -25.04 18.36
C ASN A 26 0.62 -24.16 17.12
N ILE A 27 1.89 -23.87 16.80
CA ILE A 27 2.24 -23.03 15.65
C ILE A 27 2.55 -23.91 14.46
N PHE A 28 1.76 -23.76 13.40
CA PHE A 28 2.00 -24.42 12.12
C PHE A 28 2.45 -23.40 11.08
N THR A 29 3.48 -23.72 10.32
CA THR A 29 4.08 -22.84 9.33
C THR A 29 4.38 -23.61 8.05
N PHE A 30 4.29 -22.94 6.91
CA PHE A 30 4.48 -23.58 5.61
C PHE A 30 5.17 -22.64 4.63
N ASP A 31 6.04 -23.23 3.82
CA ASP A 31 6.80 -22.56 2.77
C ASP A 31 7.08 -23.55 1.63
N ILE A 32 7.39 -23.01 0.44
CA ILE A 32 7.79 -23.80 -0.73
C ILE A 32 8.96 -23.13 -1.43
N GLU A 33 9.80 -23.92 -2.08
CA GLU A 33 10.73 -23.40 -3.08
C GLU A 33 10.37 -23.90 -4.47
N THR A 34 10.43 -22.97 -5.43
CA THR A 34 10.04 -23.23 -6.80
C THR A 34 11.10 -22.75 -7.78
N ILE A 35 11.07 -23.34 -8.97
CA ILE A 35 11.87 -22.88 -10.10
C ILE A 35 10.96 -22.33 -11.20
N SER A 36 11.32 -21.16 -11.73
CA SER A 36 10.72 -20.60 -12.94
C SER A 36 11.48 -21.06 -14.18
N LEU A 37 10.76 -21.60 -15.16
CA LEU A 37 11.29 -22.21 -16.37
C LEU A 37 10.76 -21.53 -17.62
N PHE A 38 11.63 -21.41 -18.62
CA PHE A 38 11.38 -20.75 -19.90
C PHE A 38 11.77 -21.70 -21.03
N LYS A 39 10.87 -21.87 -22.01
CA LYS A 39 11.08 -22.80 -23.14
C LYS A 39 11.89 -22.14 -24.25
N ILE A 40 13.21 -22.17 -24.13
CA ILE A 40 14.17 -21.55 -25.05
C ILE A 40 14.76 -22.63 -25.97
N ASN A 41 14.76 -22.40 -27.29
CA ASN A 41 15.27 -23.38 -28.27
C ASN A 41 14.67 -24.80 -28.08
N LYS A 42 13.37 -24.87 -27.79
CA LYS A 42 12.60 -26.10 -27.50
C LYS A 42 12.99 -26.84 -26.21
N LYS A 43 13.90 -26.30 -25.39
CA LYS A 43 14.31 -26.85 -24.10
C LYS A 43 13.82 -25.96 -22.95
N TRP A 44 13.46 -26.57 -21.83
CA TRP A 44 13.16 -25.84 -20.60
C TRP A 44 14.46 -25.51 -19.87
N GLN A 45 14.62 -24.25 -19.50
CA GLN A 45 15.79 -23.77 -18.79
C GLN A 45 15.41 -22.57 -17.89
N PRO A 46 16.28 -22.16 -16.96
CA PRO A 46 16.09 -20.98 -16.13
C PRO A 46 16.11 -19.68 -16.96
N PHE A 47 15.90 -18.55 -16.29
CA PHE A 47 16.02 -17.25 -16.95
C PHE A 47 17.46 -17.02 -17.46
N ASP A 48 17.59 -16.42 -18.64
CA ASP A 48 18.87 -16.13 -19.28
C ASP A 48 19.05 -14.61 -19.32
N TYR A 49 19.83 -14.10 -18.37
CA TYR A 49 20.11 -12.67 -18.20
C TYR A 49 20.82 -12.02 -19.40
N THR A 50 21.35 -12.82 -20.34
CA THR A 50 21.96 -12.31 -21.57
C THR A 50 20.95 -11.96 -22.65
N LYS A 51 19.69 -12.40 -22.50
CA LYS A 51 18.62 -12.11 -23.46
C LYS A 51 17.91 -10.79 -23.12
N PRO A 52 17.54 -9.99 -24.12
CA PRO A 52 16.76 -8.77 -23.89
C PRO A 52 15.34 -9.11 -23.42
N SER A 53 14.66 -8.18 -22.73
CA SER A 53 13.34 -8.44 -22.12
C SER A 53 12.31 -8.86 -23.16
N ASP A 54 12.36 -8.28 -24.35
CA ASP A 54 11.42 -8.56 -25.45
C ASP A 54 11.59 -9.97 -26.01
N PHE A 55 12.72 -10.63 -25.80
CA PHE A 55 12.90 -12.05 -26.18
C PHE A 55 11.88 -12.96 -25.49
N TYR A 56 11.40 -12.59 -24.30
CA TYR A 56 10.52 -13.41 -23.47
C TYR A 56 9.01 -13.19 -23.72
N SER A 57 8.63 -12.31 -24.64
CA SER A 57 7.21 -12.03 -24.96
C SER A 57 6.45 -13.31 -25.30
N ASP A 58 7.01 -14.11 -26.20
CA ASP A 58 6.38 -15.29 -26.80
C ASP A 58 6.96 -16.62 -26.30
N ILE A 59 7.82 -16.56 -25.28
CA ILE A 59 8.40 -17.75 -24.65
C ILE A 59 7.38 -18.38 -23.71
N LYS A 60 7.12 -19.68 -23.90
CA LYS A 60 6.33 -20.49 -22.96
C LYS A 60 7.02 -20.52 -21.60
N LYS A 61 6.22 -20.38 -20.55
CA LYS A 61 6.66 -20.25 -19.16
C LYS A 61 6.08 -21.41 -18.35
N ALA A 62 6.78 -21.82 -17.31
CA ALA A 62 6.30 -22.80 -16.35
C ALA A 62 6.97 -22.58 -14.99
N ALA A 63 6.35 -23.04 -13.91
CA ALA A 63 6.94 -23.09 -12.58
C ALA A 63 6.73 -24.46 -11.92
N VAL A 64 7.69 -24.88 -11.11
CA VAL A 64 7.70 -26.21 -10.48
C VAL A 64 8.14 -26.08 -9.01
N PRO A 65 7.29 -26.46 -8.04
CA PRO A 65 7.74 -26.65 -6.66
C PRO A 65 8.64 -27.88 -6.60
N TYR A 66 9.83 -27.75 -6.01
CA TYR A 66 10.80 -28.85 -5.93
C TYR A 66 11.13 -29.30 -4.50
N ILE A 67 10.71 -28.51 -3.51
CA ILE A 67 10.70 -28.83 -2.09
C ILE A 67 9.60 -28.00 -1.44
N TRP A 68 8.98 -28.57 -0.41
CA TRP A 68 8.09 -27.86 0.50
C TRP A 68 8.50 -28.17 1.93
N GLN A 69 8.26 -27.22 2.81
CA GLN A 69 8.68 -27.27 4.20
C GLN A 69 7.48 -26.95 5.09
N PHE A 70 7.36 -27.69 6.18
CA PHE A 70 6.26 -27.56 7.13
C PHE A 70 6.78 -27.58 8.56
N GLY A 71 6.57 -26.50 9.30
CA GLY A 71 6.93 -26.41 10.70
C GLY A 71 5.76 -26.78 11.60
N ILE A 72 6.01 -27.64 12.59
CA ILE A 72 5.15 -27.83 13.76
C ILE A 72 5.95 -27.43 14.99
N ASN A 73 5.60 -26.29 15.57
CA ASN A 73 6.42 -25.62 16.57
C ASN A 73 7.88 -25.50 16.10
N GLU A 74 8.83 -25.99 16.90
CA GLU A 74 10.27 -25.92 16.63
C GLU A 74 10.76 -27.02 15.65
N THR A 75 9.92 -27.99 15.31
CA THR A 75 10.32 -29.08 14.40
C THR A 75 9.93 -28.76 12.97
N VAL A 76 10.92 -28.81 12.07
CA VAL A 76 10.72 -28.61 10.63
C VAL A 76 10.70 -29.94 9.91
N TYR A 77 9.69 -30.14 9.07
CA TYR A 77 9.54 -31.25 8.16
C TYR A 77 9.66 -30.77 6.72
N TYR A 78 10.05 -31.66 5.82
CA TYR A 78 10.06 -31.35 4.38
C TYR A 78 9.62 -32.55 3.54
N GLY A 79 9.17 -32.26 2.32
CA GLY A 79 8.95 -33.24 1.26
C GLY A 79 9.40 -32.69 -0.09
N ARG A 80 9.46 -33.57 -1.09
CA ARG A 80 9.99 -33.23 -2.42
C ARG A 80 8.91 -33.16 -3.49
N GLU A 81 8.00 -34.12 -3.54
CA GLU A 81 6.83 -34.04 -4.41
C GLU A 81 5.75 -33.22 -3.72
N PHE A 82 5.23 -32.20 -4.41
CA PHE A 82 4.27 -31.27 -3.81
C PHE A 82 2.94 -31.93 -3.41
N SER A 83 2.49 -32.93 -4.17
CA SER A 83 1.29 -33.72 -3.86
C SER A 83 1.35 -34.41 -2.49
N ASP A 84 2.55 -34.75 -2.00
CA ASP A 84 2.71 -35.41 -0.69
C ASP A 84 2.30 -34.50 0.48
N PHE A 85 2.22 -33.18 0.25
CA PHE A 85 1.79 -32.24 1.28
C PHE A 85 0.32 -32.44 1.68
N ALA A 86 -0.52 -32.99 0.80
CA ALA A 86 -1.89 -33.39 1.14
C ALA A 86 -1.93 -34.33 2.35
N THR A 87 -1.03 -35.33 2.39
CA THR A 87 -0.91 -36.29 3.49
C THR A 87 -0.54 -35.61 4.82
N VAL A 88 0.24 -34.53 4.78
CA VAL A 88 0.55 -33.75 6.01
C VAL A 88 -0.69 -33.03 6.52
N LEU A 89 -1.44 -32.38 5.62
CA LEU A 89 -2.67 -31.67 5.97
C LEU A 89 -3.73 -32.63 6.55
N GLU A 90 -3.87 -33.82 5.98
CA GLU A 90 -4.76 -34.87 6.50
C GLU A 90 -4.32 -35.35 7.88
N LYS A 91 -3.01 -35.62 8.08
CA LYS A 91 -2.48 -36.09 9.37
C LYS A 91 -2.71 -35.11 10.52
N ILE A 92 -2.66 -33.81 10.26
CA ILE A 92 -2.91 -32.79 11.29
C ILE A 92 -4.40 -32.39 11.39
N SER A 93 -5.26 -32.86 10.49
CA SER A 93 -6.67 -32.46 10.47
C SER A 93 -7.39 -32.88 11.77
N ASP A 94 -8.38 -32.09 12.17
CA ASP A 94 -9.23 -32.42 13.32
C ASP A 94 -10.64 -31.86 13.12
N PRO A 95 -11.69 -32.70 13.16
CA PRO A 95 -13.05 -32.27 12.86
C PRO A 95 -13.63 -31.29 13.89
N VAL A 96 -13.04 -31.18 15.08
CA VAL A 96 -13.54 -30.36 16.20
C VAL A 96 -12.62 -29.16 16.45
N ILE A 97 -11.31 -29.33 16.33
CA ILE A 97 -10.30 -28.34 16.69
C ILE A 97 -9.78 -27.62 15.46
N THR A 98 -10.02 -26.32 15.37
CA THR A 98 -9.50 -25.51 14.26
C THR A 98 -8.00 -25.25 14.43
N LYS A 99 -7.21 -25.57 13.41
CA LYS A 99 -5.76 -25.29 13.37
C LYS A 99 -5.43 -24.10 12.46
N PHE A 100 -4.34 -23.40 12.74
CA PHE A 100 -3.88 -22.26 11.94
C PHE A 100 -2.51 -22.53 11.34
N ILE A 101 -2.42 -22.50 10.01
CA ILE A 101 -1.15 -22.56 9.28
C ILE A 101 -0.80 -21.17 8.77
N TYR A 102 0.40 -20.70 9.10
CA TYR A 102 0.92 -19.43 8.57
C TYR A 102 1.83 -19.66 7.38
N ILE A 103 1.61 -18.85 6.35
CA ILE A 103 2.44 -18.78 5.14
C ILE A 103 2.94 -17.34 4.99
N HIS A 104 4.23 -17.16 4.74
CA HIS A 104 4.77 -15.83 4.47
C HIS A 104 4.59 -15.48 2.99
N ASN A 105 3.59 -14.63 2.70
CA ASN A 105 3.14 -14.26 1.34
C ASN A 105 2.22 -15.29 0.66
N ALA A 106 1.21 -15.80 1.40
CA ALA A 106 0.21 -16.79 0.94
C ALA A 106 -0.43 -16.57 -0.45
N SER A 107 -0.34 -15.36 -1.01
CA SER A 107 -0.73 -15.07 -2.39
C SER A 107 0.09 -15.82 -3.44
N TYR A 108 1.35 -16.13 -3.13
CA TYR A 108 2.24 -16.89 -3.99
C TYR A 108 1.93 -18.39 -3.89
N GLU A 109 1.94 -18.94 -2.68
CA GLU A 109 1.77 -20.37 -2.41
C GLU A 109 0.34 -20.85 -2.71
N MET A 110 -0.68 -19.99 -2.53
CA MET A 110 -2.06 -20.35 -2.85
C MET A 110 -2.19 -20.82 -4.29
N GLN A 111 -1.46 -20.23 -5.24
CA GLN A 111 -1.55 -20.63 -6.64
C GLN A 111 -1.14 -22.09 -6.83
N PHE A 112 -0.14 -22.58 -6.09
CA PHE A 112 0.23 -24.00 -6.14
C PHE A 112 -0.73 -24.88 -5.34
N LEU A 113 -1.19 -24.41 -4.18
CA LEU A 113 -2.12 -25.13 -3.32
C LEU A 113 -3.45 -25.46 -4.00
N ILE A 114 -3.87 -24.71 -5.03
CA ILE A 114 -5.08 -25.00 -5.80
C ILE A 114 -5.09 -26.45 -6.31
N ASP A 115 -3.97 -26.96 -6.84
CA ASP A 115 -3.90 -28.35 -7.32
C ASP A 115 -4.17 -29.35 -6.18
N ILE A 116 -3.59 -29.14 -4.99
CA ILE A 116 -3.83 -30.00 -3.82
C ILE A 116 -5.30 -29.95 -3.41
N LEU A 117 -5.90 -28.75 -3.39
CA LEU A 117 -7.30 -28.59 -3.02
C LEU A 117 -8.23 -29.30 -4.02
N GLN A 118 -7.95 -29.19 -5.32
CA GLN A 118 -8.72 -29.82 -6.38
C GLN A 118 -8.59 -31.34 -6.37
N ASP A 119 -7.36 -31.85 -6.32
CA ASP A 119 -7.08 -33.30 -6.36
C ASP A 119 -7.71 -34.05 -5.18
N ASN A 120 -7.97 -33.36 -4.06
CA ASN A 120 -8.57 -33.92 -2.86
C ASN A 120 -10.02 -33.48 -2.61
N GLU A 121 -10.64 -32.76 -3.55
CA GLU A 121 -12.01 -32.25 -3.45
C GLU A 121 -12.28 -31.43 -2.17
N TRP A 122 -11.31 -30.61 -1.76
CA TRP A 122 -11.43 -29.78 -0.55
C TRP A 122 -12.00 -28.39 -0.85
N THR A 123 -12.95 -27.97 -0.02
CA THR A 123 -13.69 -26.72 -0.17
C THR A 123 -13.03 -25.58 0.62
N ILE A 124 -12.81 -24.46 -0.06
CA ILE A 124 -12.43 -23.20 0.57
C ILE A 124 -13.67 -22.47 1.10
N VAL A 125 -13.64 -22.13 2.38
CA VAL A 125 -14.63 -21.27 3.06
C VAL A 125 -13.94 -20.12 3.81
N ASN A 126 -14.73 -19.13 4.26
CA ASN A 126 -14.21 -17.96 5.01
C ASN A 126 -13.09 -17.19 4.28
N MET A 127 -13.10 -17.16 2.95
CA MET A 127 -12.13 -16.44 2.14
C MET A 127 -12.13 -14.95 2.49
N CYS A 128 -10.95 -14.43 2.77
CA CYS A 128 -10.68 -13.01 2.94
C CYS A 128 -9.50 -12.65 2.04
N ALA A 129 -9.76 -11.90 0.96
CA ALA A 129 -8.75 -11.50 -0.02
C ALA A 129 -8.77 -9.97 -0.24
N ARG A 130 -7.62 -9.38 -0.59
CA ARG A 130 -7.55 -7.96 -0.97
C ARG A 130 -7.90 -7.70 -2.43
N ASN A 131 -7.52 -8.63 -3.29
CA ASN A 131 -7.72 -8.67 -4.74
C ASN A 131 -7.72 -10.15 -5.19
N ILE A 132 -8.00 -10.38 -6.47
CA ILE A 132 -7.80 -11.69 -7.12
C ILE A 132 -6.37 -12.19 -6.84
N HIS A 133 -6.22 -13.47 -6.54
CA HIS A 133 -4.95 -14.12 -6.18
C HIS A 133 -4.24 -13.54 -4.94
N GLN A 134 -4.92 -12.72 -4.12
CA GLN A 134 -4.32 -12.08 -2.94
C GLN A 134 -5.05 -12.41 -1.63
N PRO A 135 -5.09 -13.70 -1.22
CA PRO A 135 -5.65 -14.13 0.06
C PRO A 135 -4.89 -13.54 1.26
N ILE A 136 -5.64 -13.15 2.28
CA ILE A 136 -5.17 -12.85 3.64
C ILE A 136 -5.43 -14.06 4.54
N GLN A 137 -6.60 -14.68 4.40
CA GLN A 137 -7.02 -15.87 5.13
C GLN A 137 -8.02 -16.68 4.31
N PHE A 138 -7.98 -18.00 4.45
CA PHE A 138 -9.08 -18.88 4.05
C PHE A 138 -9.07 -20.16 4.91
N THR A 139 -10.18 -20.89 4.92
CA THR A 139 -10.32 -22.15 5.68
C THR A 139 -10.59 -23.29 4.70
N ILE A 140 -9.85 -24.38 4.85
CA ILE A 140 -10.12 -25.67 4.21
C ILE A 140 -11.14 -26.39 5.09
N LYS A 141 -12.38 -26.50 4.61
CA LYS A 141 -13.55 -26.87 5.42
C LYS A 141 -13.42 -28.30 5.97
N GLU A 142 -13.04 -29.24 5.13
CA GLU A 142 -12.98 -30.68 5.40
C GLU A 142 -11.92 -31.01 6.45
N LEU A 143 -10.84 -30.22 6.49
CA LEU A 143 -9.73 -30.42 7.42
C LEU A 143 -9.82 -29.57 8.69
N ASN A 144 -10.75 -28.59 8.71
CA ASN A 144 -10.84 -27.57 9.75
C ASN A 144 -9.53 -26.78 9.95
N ILE A 145 -8.81 -26.52 8.84
CA ILE A 145 -7.53 -25.81 8.83
C ILE A 145 -7.73 -24.42 8.25
N THR A 146 -7.23 -23.40 8.95
CA THR A 146 -7.26 -22.02 8.47
C THR A 146 -5.85 -21.55 8.09
N ILE A 147 -5.68 -21.17 6.82
CA ILE A 147 -4.45 -20.60 6.29
C ILE A 147 -4.46 -19.09 6.53
N ARG A 148 -3.35 -18.54 7.04
CA ARG A 148 -3.17 -17.10 7.28
C ARG A 148 -1.87 -16.58 6.68
N CYS A 149 -1.92 -15.38 6.12
CA CYS A 149 -0.75 -14.73 5.53
C CYS A 149 0.01 -13.86 6.54
N SER A 150 1.23 -14.27 6.92
CA SER A 150 2.06 -13.50 7.87
C SER A 150 2.65 -12.22 7.24
N TYR A 151 2.79 -12.17 5.92
CA TYR A 151 3.17 -10.95 5.20
C TYR A 151 2.12 -9.85 5.36
N MET A 152 0.83 -10.20 5.41
CA MET A 152 -0.23 -9.21 5.63
C MET A 152 -0.29 -8.70 7.06
N LEU A 153 0.09 -9.55 8.03
CA LEU A 153 0.24 -9.20 9.43
C LEU A 153 1.37 -8.19 9.64
N THR A 154 2.54 -8.41 9.03
CA THR A 154 3.75 -7.60 9.26
C THR A 154 3.94 -6.45 8.26
N ASN A 155 3.45 -6.62 7.04
CA ASN A 155 3.70 -5.78 5.85
C ASN A 155 5.21 -5.58 5.58
N LEU A 156 6.00 -6.64 5.83
CA LEU A 156 7.46 -6.68 5.68
C LEU A 156 7.86 -7.99 5.01
N LYS A 157 8.94 -7.98 4.22
CA LYS A 157 9.57 -9.21 3.73
C LYS A 157 10.05 -10.05 4.92
N LEU A 158 10.14 -11.38 4.77
CA LEU A 158 10.47 -12.29 5.86
C LEU A 158 11.75 -11.89 6.59
N GLU A 159 12.82 -11.56 5.86
CA GLU A 159 14.10 -11.09 6.42
C GLU A 159 13.94 -9.83 7.28
N GLN A 160 13.14 -8.86 6.83
CA GLN A 160 12.89 -7.62 7.55
C GLN A 160 11.97 -7.83 8.75
N ALA A 161 11.02 -8.76 8.65
CA ALA A 161 10.16 -9.17 9.75
C ALA A 161 10.97 -9.91 10.83
N ALA A 162 11.89 -10.79 10.43
CA ALA A 162 12.81 -11.51 11.32
C ALA A 162 13.59 -10.54 12.19
N LYS A 163 14.33 -9.62 11.55
CA LYS A 163 15.08 -8.54 12.21
C LYS A 163 14.26 -7.71 13.19
N LYS A 164 12.95 -7.60 12.97
CA LYS A 164 12.07 -6.77 13.79
C LYS A 164 11.47 -7.51 14.98
N TYR A 165 11.11 -8.77 14.81
CA TYR A 165 10.26 -9.50 15.75
C TYR A 165 10.96 -10.66 16.44
N THR A 166 12.16 -11.04 15.99
CA THR A 166 12.89 -12.22 16.50
C THR A 166 14.39 -11.97 16.56
N ASN A 167 15.10 -12.83 17.30
CA ASN A 167 16.57 -12.86 17.29
C ASN A 167 17.12 -13.83 16.22
N VAL A 168 16.25 -14.61 15.59
CA VAL A 168 16.63 -15.59 14.56
C VAL A 168 16.68 -14.88 13.22
N GLN A 169 17.82 -14.94 12.54
CA GLN A 169 18.01 -14.29 11.25
C GLN A 169 17.67 -15.24 10.10
N LYS A 170 17.01 -14.70 9.08
CA LYS A 170 16.79 -15.40 7.81
C LYS A 170 18.15 -15.68 7.15
N ALA A 171 18.33 -16.87 6.59
CA ALA A 171 19.41 -17.12 5.64
C ALA A 171 19.19 -16.27 4.37
N VAL A 172 20.25 -15.69 3.78
CA VAL A 172 20.14 -14.78 2.62
C VAL A 172 21.27 -15.05 1.64
N GLY A 173 20.91 -15.26 0.37
CA GLY A 173 21.88 -15.46 -0.71
C GLY A 173 22.34 -16.90 -0.89
N ASP A 174 21.79 -17.84 -0.11
CA ASP A 174 22.22 -19.25 -0.11
C ASP A 174 21.47 -20.12 -1.14
N LEU A 175 20.53 -19.54 -1.91
CA LEU A 175 19.75 -20.25 -2.93
C LEU A 175 19.82 -19.53 -4.28
N ASP A 176 20.39 -20.19 -5.29
CA ASP A 176 20.45 -19.69 -6.66
C ASP A 176 19.24 -20.18 -7.47
N TYR A 177 18.27 -19.29 -7.65
CA TYR A 177 17.05 -19.56 -8.43
C TYR A 177 17.30 -19.84 -9.92
N ASN A 178 18.55 -19.71 -10.41
CA ASN A 178 18.94 -20.11 -11.77
C ASN A 178 19.48 -21.55 -11.84
N VAL A 179 19.58 -22.25 -10.72
CA VAL A 179 19.96 -23.65 -10.71
C VAL A 179 18.74 -24.51 -11.04
N MET A 180 18.88 -25.42 -12.01
CA MET A 180 17.81 -26.32 -12.45
C MET A 180 17.49 -27.39 -11.40
N HIS A 181 16.63 -27.09 -10.43
CA HIS A 181 16.14 -28.07 -9.46
C HIS A 181 14.92 -28.83 -9.95
N SER A 182 14.79 -30.07 -9.48
CA SER A 182 13.55 -30.86 -9.50
C SER A 182 13.32 -31.54 -8.14
N PRO A 183 12.13 -32.10 -7.87
CA PRO A 183 11.92 -32.98 -6.71
C PRO A 183 12.95 -34.11 -6.56
N LYS A 184 13.59 -34.54 -7.65
CA LYS A 184 14.60 -35.60 -7.64
C LYS A 184 16.02 -35.09 -7.43
N SER A 185 16.25 -33.79 -7.60
CA SER A 185 17.59 -33.20 -7.46
C SER A 185 18.12 -33.31 -6.03
N LYS A 186 19.41 -33.55 -5.87
CA LYS A 186 20.07 -33.51 -4.56
C LYS A 186 20.24 -32.05 -4.14
N LEU A 187 19.73 -31.71 -2.96
CA LEU A 187 19.95 -30.41 -2.34
C LEU A 187 21.19 -30.50 -1.44
N THR A 188 21.99 -29.45 -1.46
CA THR A 188 23.14 -29.27 -0.59
C THR A 188 22.69 -28.97 0.85
N GLU A 189 23.61 -29.13 1.80
CA GLU A 189 23.33 -28.76 3.20
C GLU A 189 23.02 -27.27 3.35
N GLN A 190 23.62 -26.41 2.52
CA GLN A 190 23.35 -24.96 2.49
C GLN A 190 21.93 -24.65 2.00
N GLU A 191 21.50 -25.27 0.90
CA GLU A 191 20.13 -25.10 0.37
C GLU A 191 19.08 -25.62 1.37
N LEU A 192 19.33 -26.79 1.98
CA LEU A 192 18.44 -27.34 3.02
C LEU A 192 18.42 -26.47 4.28
N HIS A 193 19.56 -25.89 4.66
CA HIS A 193 19.62 -24.96 5.79
C HIS A 193 18.82 -23.68 5.49
N TYR A 194 18.94 -23.11 4.29
CA TYR A 194 18.14 -21.97 3.86
C TYR A 194 16.64 -22.27 3.98
N CYS A 195 16.20 -23.41 3.45
CA CYS A 195 14.83 -23.91 3.55
C CYS A 195 14.36 -24.07 5.01
N GLU A 196 15.21 -24.62 5.88
CA GLU A 196 14.91 -24.78 7.31
C GLU A 196 14.74 -23.41 7.99
N MET A 197 15.62 -22.46 7.68
CA MET A 197 15.63 -21.14 8.30
C MET A 197 14.41 -20.30 7.93
N ASP A 198 13.82 -20.46 6.75
CA ASP A 198 12.58 -19.75 6.38
C ASP A 198 11.41 -20.16 7.29
N ILE A 199 11.31 -21.47 7.59
CA ILE A 199 10.33 -22.01 8.54
C ILE A 199 10.63 -21.60 9.98
N VAL A 200 11.86 -21.78 10.46
CA VAL A 200 12.23 -21.43 11.85
C VAL A 200 12.02 -19.94 12.10
N THR A 201 12.40 -19.10 11.14
CA THR A 201 12.19 -17.65 11.22
C THR A 201 10.70 -17.31 11.28
N LEU A 202 9.89 -17.91 10.40
CA LEU A 202 8.45 -17.70 10.40
C LEU A 202 7.80 -18.18 11.72
N TYR A 203 8.21 -19.33 12.25
CA TYR A 203 7.76 -19.85 13.54
C TYR A 203 8.02 -18.84 14.66
N GLU A 204 9.24 -18.32 14.78
CA GLU A 204 9.60 -17.36 15.83
C GLU A 204 8.83 -16.03 15.69
N ILE A 205 8.56 -15.57 14.46
CA ILE A 205 7.71 -14.39 14.23
C ILE A 205 6.29 -14.65 14.75
N ILE A 206 5.70 -15.80 14.42
CA ILE A 206 4.34 -16.14 14.87
C ILE A 206 4.29 -16.37 16.37
N LYS A 207 5.34 -16.94 16.96
CA LYS A 207 5.50 -17.11 18.41
C LYS A 207 5.50 -15.76 19.13
N HIS A 208 6.28 -14.79 18.63
CA HIS A 208 6.25 -13.41 19.15
C HIS A 208 4.82 -12.85 19.19
N PHE A 209 4.07 -12.98 18.09
CA PHE A 209 2.68 -12.52 18.05
C PHE A 209 1.75 -13.35 18.92
N ARG A 210 1.93 -14.66 19.02
CA ARG A 210 1.14 -15.49 19.93
C ARG A 210 1.33 -15.02 21.37
N ASP A 211 2.56 -14.74 21.75
CA ASP A 211 2.91 -14.30 23.10
C ASP A 211 2.35 -12.89 23.38
N GLU A 212 2.41 -11.97 22.39
CA GLU A 212 1.79 -10.63 22.49
C GLU A 212 0.25 -10.69 22.61
N TYR A 213 -0.40 -11.63 21.91
CA TYR A 213 -1.86 -11.74 21.84
C TYR A 213 -2.44 -12.90 22.66
N ASN A 214 -1.61 -13.56 23.47
CA ASN A 214 -1.84 -14.78 24.27
C ASN A 214 -2.17 -16.06 23.49
N HIS A 215 -2.90 -15.97 22.37
CA HIS A 215 -3.41 -17.13 21.62
C HIS A 215 -3.24 -16.93 20.11
N ILE A 216 -3.03 -18.01 19.36
CA ILE A 216 -2.88 -17.97 17.90
C ILE A 216 -4.16 -17.45 17.23
N TYR A 217 -5.31 -17.88 17.75
CA TYR A 217 -6.61 -17.41 17.32
C TYR A 217 -6.74 -15.88 17.40
N SER A 218 -6.14 -15.27 18.44
CA SER A 218 -6.26 -13.85 18.78
C SER A 218 -5.37 -12.94 17.94
N ILE A 219 -4.41 -13.48 17.18
CA ILE A 219 -3.52 -12.69 16.32
C ILE A 219 -4.35 -11.96 15.24
N PRO A 220 -4.16 -10.63 15.03
CA PRO A 220 -4.81 -9.90 13.94
C PRO A 220 -4.44 -10.43 12.55
N LEU A 221 -5.30 -10.26 11.55
CA LEU A 221 -4.99 -10.67 10.17
C LEU A 221 -4.06 -9.69 9.44
N THR A 222 -4.01 -8.44 9.91
CA THR A 222 -3.25 -7.37 9.27
C THR A 222 -2.70 -6.41 10.31
N GLN A 223 -1.62 -5.72 9.96
CA GLN A 223 -1.07 -4.61 10.77
C GLN A 223 -2.14 -3.55 11.10
N THR A 224 -2.96 -3.15 10.13
CA THR A 224 -4.07 -2.23 10.37
C THR A 224 -5.09 -2.81 11.36
N GLY A 225 -5.25 -4.13 11.39
CA GLY A 225 -6.10 -4.85 12.35
C GLY A 225 -5.64 -4.69 13.81
N GLU A 226 -4.33 -4.64 14.07
CA GLU A 226 -3.78 -4.35 15.40
C GLU A 226 -4.19 -2.95 15.86
N VAL A 227 -3.92 -1.92 15.04
CA VAL A 227 -4.25 -0.53 15.37
C VAL A 227 -5.76 -0.34 15.52
N ARG A 228 -6.57 -1.01 14.69
CA ARG A 228 -8.03 -1.05 14.86
C ARG A 228 -8.44 -1.63 16.21
N LYS A 229 -7.81 -2.72 16.66
CA LYS A 229 -8.08 -3.32 17.98
C LYS A 229 -7.68 -2.36 19.11
N ALA A 230 -6.54 -1.66 18.98
CA ALA A 230 -6.11 -0.68 19.96
C ALA A 230 -7.10 0.49 20.06
N ILE A 231 -7.49 1.09 18.93
CA ILE A 231 -8.48 2.18 18.91
C ILE A 231 -9.84 1.72 19.47
N ARG A 232 -10.29 0.50 19.16
CA ARG A 232 -11.54 -0.06 19.70
C ARG A 232 -11.57 -0.13 21.23
N LYS A 233 -10.41 -0.25 21.88
CA LYS A 233 -10.32 -0.24 23.35
C LYS A 233 -10.47 1.17 23.93
N GLU A 234 -10.15 2.20 23.14
CA GLU A 234 -10.25 3.61 23.56
C GLU A 234 -11.66 4.17 23.43
N VAL A 235 -12.53 3.59 22.59
CA VAL A 235 -13.87 4.10 22.30
C VAL A 235 -14.98 3.17 22.79
N ASP A 236 -16.15 3.74 23.05
CA ASP A 236 -17.32 3.02 23.56
C ASP A 236 -18.35 2.66 22.46
N TYR A 237 -19.42 1.98 22.88
CA TYR A 237 -20.54 1.63 22.00
C TYR A 237 -21.21 2.85 21.35
N TRP A 238 -21.32 3.98 22.06
CA TRP A 238 -22.00 5.17 21.56
C TRP A 238 -21.22 5.85 20.43
N TYR A 239 -19.89 5.79 20.49
CA TYR A 239 -19.03 6.15 19.37
C TYR A 239 -19.36 5.34 18.12
N PHE A 240 -19.43 4.01 18.23
CA PHE A 240 -19.80 3.16 17.08
C PHE A 240 -21.19 3.44 16.56
N LYS A 241 -22.17 3.61 17.45
CA LYS A 241 -23.54 3.99 17.06
C LYS A 241 -23.55 5.28 16.24
N ARG A 242 -22.73 6.26 16.62
CA ARG A 242 -22.53 7.49 15.83
C ARG A 242 -21.87 7.19 14.48
N MET A 243 -20.78 6.44 14.42
CA MET A 243 -20.13 6.08 13.15
C MET A 243 -21.06 5.31 12.20
N TRP A 244 -21.90 4.43 12.73
CA TRP A 244 -22.93 3.71 11.97
C TRP A 244 -23.98 4.65 11.36
N SER A 245 -24.37 5.71 12.08
CA SER A 245 -25.28 6.74 11.55
C SER A 245 -24.65 7.59 10.43
N LEU A 246 -23.31 7.63 10.34
CA LEU A 246 -22.57 8.33 9.30
C LEU A 246 -22.28 7.46 8.06
N VAL A 247 -22.71 6.20 8.05
CA VAL A 247 -22.65 5.37 6.84
C VAL A 247 -23.54 6.02 5.77
N PRO A 248 -22.96 6.43 4.62
CA PRO A 248 -23.69 7.21 3.62
C PRO A 248 -24.73 6.37 2.87
N SER A 249 -25.66 7.04 2.19
CA SER A 249 -26.45 6.39 1.13
C SER A 249 -25.56 6.04 -0.07
N GLU A 250 -26.02 5.16 -0.95
CA GLU A 250 -25.29 4.77 -2.18
C GLU A 250 -24.85 5.99 -3.00
N LYS A 251 -25.76 6.94 -3.24
CA LYS A 251 -25.46 8.17 -3.98
C LYS A 251 -24.33 8.97 -3.32
N MET A 252 -24.42 9.19 -2.01
CA MET A 252 -23.41 9.93 -1.26
C MET A 252 -22.07 9.18 -1.22
N TYR A 253 -22.11 7.86 -1.12
CA TYR A 253 -20.93 7.01 -1.20
C TYR A 253 -20.21 7.18 -2.54
N CYS A 254 -20.94 7.09 -3.65
CA CYS A 254 -20.40 7.31 -4.99
C CYS A 254 -19.81 8.72 -5.16
N TYR A 255 -20.43 9.75 -4.56
CA TYR A 255 -19.91 11.11 -4.56
C TYR A 255 -18.60 11.21 -3.75
N LEU A 256 -18.55 10.61 -2.56
CA LEU A 256 -17.34 10.57 -1.73
C LEU A 256 -16.18 9.84 -2.42
N ILE A 257 -16.45 8.72 -3.11
CA ILE A 257 -15.44 7.98 -3.89
C ILE A 257 -14.89 8.84 -5.04
N LYS A 258 -15.76 9.60 -5.73
CA LYS A 258 -15.35 10.51 -6.81
C LYS A 258 -14.56 11.72 -6.30
N ALA A 259 -14.94 12.26 -5.14
CA ALA A 259 -14.21 13.36 -4.49
C ALA A 259 -12.90 12.92 -3.84
N PHE A 260 -12.76 11.63 -3.48
CA PHE A 260 -11.54 11.12 -2.89
C PHE A 260 -10.37 11.25 -3.86
N GLN A 261 -9.32 11.94 -3.42
CA GLN A 261 -8.03 12.03 -4.08
C GLN A 261 -6.94 11.80 -3.01
N GLY A 262 -5.84 11.16 -3.38
CA GLY A 262 -4.71 10.98 -2.45
C GLY A 262 -3.88 12.26 -2.28
N GLY A 263 -2.61 12.08 -1.91
CA GLY A 263 -1.60 13.13 -2.03
C GLY A 263 -1.45 13.63 -3.47
N ILE A 264 -0.92 14.83 -3.63
CA ILE A 264 -0.61 15.40 -4.95
C ILE A 264 0.90 15.33 -5.19
N THR A 265 1.28 14.86 -6.37
CA THR A 265 2.68 14.71 -6.79
C THR A 265 2.81 15.19 -8.22
N HIS A 266 3.86 15.95 -8.52
CA HIS A 266 4.17 16.40 -9.87
C HIS A 266 5.59 16.97 -9.99
N ALA A 267 6.11 16.98 -11.21
CA ALA A 267 7.30 17.75 -11.58
C ALA A 267 6.86 18.95 -12.41
N ASN A 268 7.36 20.14 -12.08
CA ASN A 268 7.07 21.33 -12.85
C ASN A 268 7.69 21.21 -14.25
N ALA A 269 6.89 21.34 -15.30
CA ALA A 269 7.33 21.19 -16.68
C ALA A 269 8.41 22.21 -17.09
N LEU A 270 8.50 23.36 -16.40
CA LEU A 270 9.58 24.33 -16.59
C LEU A 270 10.98 23.78 -16.26
N TYR A 271 11.05 22.76 -15.41
CA TYR A 271 12.28 22.21 -14.86
C TYR A 271 12.51 20.74 -15.21
N ALA A 272 11.50 20.07 -15.77
CA ALA A 272 11.61 18.68 -16.16
C ALA A 272 12.73 18.49 -17.20
N ASN A 273 13.49 17.40 -17.06
CA ASN A 273 14.66 17.05 -17.87
C ASN A 273 15.84 18.05 -17.80
N GLN A 274 15.85 18.98 -16.84
CA GLN A 274 16.99 19.87 -16.61
C GLN A 274 17.71 19.52 -15.32
N ILE A 275 19.03 19.66 -15.33
CA ILE A 275 19.85 19.56 -14.12
C ILE A 275 19.82 20.92 -13.43
N LEU A 276 19.19 20.96 -12.26
CA LEU A 276 19.08 22.12 -11.39
C LEU A 276 20.17 22.07 -10.34
N HIS A 277 20.62 23.23 -9.86
CA HIS A 277 21.61 23.34 -8.79
C HIS A 277 21.01 24.05 -7.57
N ASN A 278 21.53 23.75 -6.39
CA ASN A 278 21.11 24.35 -5.11
C ASN A 278 19.61 24.21 -4.84
N VAL A 279 19.08 22.99 -5.00
CA VAL A 279 17.66 22.69 -4.76
C VAL A 279 17.44 22.38 -3.28
N TRP A 280 16.56 23.13 -2.63
CA TRP A 280 16.19 22.89 -1.24
C TRP A 280 14.96 21.97 -1.16
N SER A 281 14.99 20.99 -0.25
CA SER A 281 13.86 20.08 0.02
C SER A 281 13.32 20.33 1.42
N TYR A 282 12.00 20.50 1.51
CA TYR A 282 11.28 20.63 2.77
C TYR A 282 10.12 19.64 2.80
N ASP A 283 9.87 19.05 3.97
CA ASP A 283 8.81 18.06 4.18
C ASP A 283 7.92 18.45 5.36
N ILE A 284 6.59 18.31 5.20
CA ILE A 284 5.62 18.55 6.27
C ILE A 284 5.69 17.40 7.26
N ASN A 285 6.19 17.67 8.47
CA ASN A 285 6.33 16.67 9.50
C ASN A 285 4.97 16.05 9.88
N SER A 286 4.75 14.80 9.45
CA SER A 286 3.56 14.00 9.75
C SER A 286 2.25 14.65 9.26
N SER A 287 2.24 15.16 8.01
CA SER A 287 1.14 15.88 7.36
C SER A 287 -0.27 15.30 7.60
N TYR A 288 -0.47 14.00 7.40
CA TYR A 288 -1.80 13.39 7.64
C TYR A 288 -2.23 13.40 9.11
N LEU A 289 -1.31 13.34 10.07
CA LEU A 289 -1.66 13.46 11.49
C LEU A 289 -2.06 14.88 11.85
N TYR A 290 -1.35 15.86 11.29
CA TYR A 290 -1.73 17.26 11.39
C TYR A 290 -3.16 17.46 10.88
N ALA A 291 -3.47 16.96 9.68
CA ALA A 291 -4.83 17.01 9.15
C ALA A 291 -5.85 16.39 10.13
N LEU A 292 -5.62 15.16 10.59
CA LEU A 292 -6.52 14.42 11.50
C LEU A 292 -6.78 15.09 12.84
N THR A 293 -5.80 15.84 13.36
CA THR A 293 -5.83 16.34 14.74
C THR A 293 -6.08 17.85 14.84
N ALA A 294 -5.89 18.60 13.74
CA ALA A 294 -6.01 20.06 13.73
C ALA A 294 -7.24 20.59 12.95
N PHE A 295 -7.98 19.73 12.25
CA PHE A 295 -9.12 20.13 11.41
C PHE A 295 -10.46 19.48 11.82
N LYS A 296 -11.56 20.11 11.37
CA LYS A 296 -12.93 19.65 11.58
C LYS A 296 -13.40 18.82 10.36
N TYR A 297 -14.25 17.83 10.61
CA TYR A 297 -14.68 16.82 9.64
C TYR A 297 -16.21 16.73 9.56
N PRO A 298 -16.78 16.31 8.41
CA PRO A 298 -18.19 15.97 8.30
C PRO A 298 -18.61 15.00 9.41
N SER A 299 -19.58 15.40 10.22
CA SER A 299 -19.88 14.74 11.50
C SER A 299 -21.35 14.39 11.69
N GLU A 300 -22.16 14.69 10.68
CA GLU A 300 -23.58 14.35 10.52
C GLU A 300 -23.86 13.84 9.10
N PRO A 301 -24.97 13.13 8.84
CA PRO A 301 -25.36 12.74 7.50
C PRO A 301 -25.47 13.95 6.56
N PHE A 302 -25.02 13.78 5.31
CA PHE A 302 -25.10 14.84 4.31
C PHE A 302 -26.55 15.14 3.93
N PHE A 303 -26.91 16.42 3.87
CA PHE A 303 -28.19 16.90 3.36
C PHE A 303 -27.98 17.90 2.22
N GLN A 304 -28.90 17.92 1.26
CA GLN A 304 -28.79 18.81 0.10
C GLN A 304 -29.20 20.24 0.48
N ILE A 305 -28.44 21.22 0.03
CA ILE A 305 -28.77 22.65 0.18
C ILE A 305 -28.79 23.33 -1.20
N LYS A 306 -29.23 24.58 -1.24
CA LYS A 306 -29.03 25.43 -2.42
C LYS A 306 -27.66 26.12 -2.36
N PRO A 307 -26.98 26.36 -3.50
CA PRO A 307 -25.65 26.99 -3.52
C PRO A 307 -25.57 28.33 -2.77
N GLU A 308 -26.62 29.14 -2.80
CA GLU A 308 -26.67 30.46 -2.16
C GLU A 308 -26.60 30.39 -0.62
N GLN A 309 -26.87 29.21 -0.05
CA GLN A 309 -26.82 28.98 1.40
C GLN A 309 -25.40 28.66 1.89
N MET A 310 -24.46 28.35 0.99
CA MET A 310 -23.10 27.93 1.38
C MET A 310 -22.39 29.00 2.21
N GLU A 311 -22.47 30.25 1.79
CA GLU A 311 -21.75 31.36 2.45
C GLU A 311 -22.19 31.53 3.90
N LYS A 312 -23.49 31.33 4.19
CA LYS A 312 -24.05 31.39 5.54
C LYS A 312 -23.62 30.22 6.43
N LEU A 313 -23.22 29.10 5.84
CA LEU A 313 -22.94 27.84 6.53
C LEU A 313 -21.45 27.47 6.55
N LYS A 314 -20.58 28.21 5.85
CA LYS A 314 -19.16 27.86 5.66
C LYS A 314 -18.36 27.66 6.94
N GLU A 315 -18.71 28.39 8.00
CA GLU A 315 -18.03 28.29 9.29
C GLU A 315 -18.41 27.03 10.08
N SER A 316 -19.61 26.48 9.87
CA SER A 316 -20.17 25.37 10.64
C SER A 316 -20.32 24.06 9.86
N HIS A 317 -20.22 24.10 8.52
CA HIS A 317 -20.44 22.95 7.67
C HIS A 317 -19.27 22.68 6.73
N ALA A 318 -19.13 21.41 6.36
CA ALA A 318 -18.32 20.91 5.25
C ALA A 318 -19.24 20.69 4.05
N PHE A 319 -18.72 20.84 2.82
CA PHE A 319 -19.52 20.74 1.60
C PHE A 319 -18.93 19.74 0.60
N LEU A 320 -19.80 18.88 0.08
CA LEU A 320 -19.51 18.02 -1.06
C LEU A 320 -20.23 18.59 -2.28
N LEU A 321 -19.46 19.02 -3.27
CA LEU A 321 -19.99 19.73 -4.44
C LEU A 321 -19.84 18.91 -5.70
N HIS A 322 -20.85 18.95 -6.57
CA HIS A 322 -20.72 18.59 -7.96
C HIS A 322 -20.69 19.87 -8.79
N ILE A 323 -19.57 20.13 -9.46
CA ILE A 323 -19.35 21.35 -10.21
C ILE A 323 -19.04 21.04 -11.68
N LYS A 324 -19.42 21.97 -12.55
CA LYS A 324 -18.99 22.04 -13.94
C LYS A 324 -18.10 23.24 -14.11
N LEU A 325 -16.94 23.02 -14.70
CA LEU A 325 -15.98 24.05 -15.09
C LEU A 325 -16.07 24.25 -16.60
N THR A 326 -16.07 25.51 -17.05
CA THR A 326 -15.90 25.87 -18.46
C THR A 326 -14.81 26.92 -18.63
N ASN A 327 -14.21 26.98 -19.82
CA ASN A 327 -13.12 27.91 -20.14
C ASN A 327 -11.94 27.80 -19.17
N VAL A 328 -11.54 26.58 -18.85
CA VAL A 328 -10.52 26.31 -17.83
C VAL A 328 -9.14 26.64 -18.38
N ARG A 329 -8.39 27.49 -17.67
CA ARG A 329 -6.99 27.81 -17.95
C ARG A 329 -6.21 28.02 -16.66
N SER A 330 -5.05 27.38 -16.53
CA SER A 330 -4.17 27.53 -15.37
C SER A 330 -3.70 28.98 -15.21
N LYS A 331 -3.65 29.44 -13.96
CA LYS A 331 -3.00 30.68 -13.52
C LYS A 331 -1.53 30.47 -13.19
N LEU A 332 -1.13 29.23 -13.02
CA LEU A 332 0.13 28.80 -12.43
C LEU A 332 0.91 27.91 -13.41
N TYR A 333 2.22 27.82 -13.20
CA TYR A 333 3.10 26.87 -13.89
C TYR A 333 2.95 25.44 -13.35
N ASN A 334 2.61 25.30 -12.07
CA ASN A 334 2.21 24.04 -11.47
C ASN A 334 0.69 23.84 -11.57
N HIS A 335 0.27 22.61 -11.87
CA HIS A 335 -1.12 22.30 -12.23
C HIS A 335 -1.81 21.42 -11.17
N PHE A 336 -2.91 21.89 -10.58
CA PHE A 336 -3.61 21.18 -9.50
C PHE A 336 -4.52 20.06 -10.03
N LEU A 337 -5.39 20.38 -11.00
CA LEU A 337 -6.47 19.49 -11.45
C LEU A 337 -5.92 18.25 -12.14
N SER A 338 -6.36 17.06 -11.71
CA SER A 338 -6.00 15.79 -12.35
C SER A 338 -7.01 15.38 -13.42
N ARG A 339 -6.52 14.99 -14.60
CA ARG A 339 -7.35 14.48 -15.71
C ARG A 339 -8.12 13.22 -15.34
N SER A 340 -7.58 12.38 -14.46
CA SER A 340 -8.24 11.15 -13.99
C SER A 340 -9.36 11.39 -12.97
N LYS A 341 -9.50 12.63 -12.47
CA LYS A 341 -10.49 13.02 -11.46
C LYS A 341 -11.67 13.82 -12.02
N VAL A 342 -11.64 14.13 -13.31
CA VAL A 342 -12.73 14.84 -13.99
C VAL A 342 -13.51 13.91 -14.92
N ALA A 343 -14.81 14.13 -15.03
CA ALA A 343 -15.70 13.52 -15.99
C ALA A 343 -16.04 14.52 -17.12
N ASN A 344 -16.65 14.02 -18.21
CA ASN A 344 -17.12 14.85 -19.34
C ASN A 344 -16.07 15.84 -19.85
N PHE A 345 -14.81 15.41 -19.89
CA PHE A 345 -13.68 16.25 -20.29
C PHE A 345 -13.75 16.54 -21.79
N VAL A 346 -13.82 17.81 -22.15
CA VAL A 346 -13.79 18.28 -23.53
C VAL A 346 -12.50 19.08 -23.75
N LYS A 347 -11.62 18.54 -24.59
CA LYS A 347 -10.40 19.23 -25.02
C LYS A 347 -10.80 20.47 -25.83
N GLY A 348 -10.20 21.62 -25.54
CA GLY A 348 -10.35 22.81 -26.36
C GLY A 348 -9.35 22.84 -27.51
N GLU A 349 -9.46 23.82 -28.42
CA GLU A 349 -8.53 24.01 -29.54
C GLU A 349 -7.07 24.14 -29.08
N LYS A 350 -6.84 24.69 -27.88
CA LYS A 350 -5.53 24.81 -27.22
C LYS A 350 -5.32 23.82 -26.06
N GLY A 351 -6.19 22.83 -25.89
CA GLY A 351 -6.22 21.96 -24.71
C GLY A 351 -4.88 21.26 -24.47
N ALA A 352 -4.32 21.45 -23.28
CA ALA A 352 -3.02 20.89 -22.89
C ALA A 352 -3.13 20.14 -21.56
N VAL A 353 -2.46 18.99 -21.49
CA VAL A 353 -2.35 18.16 -20.30
C VAL A 353 -0.87 17.99 -19.98
N ASP A 354 -0.49 18.36 -18.76
CA ASP A 354 0.85 18.25 -18.22
C ASP A 354 0.96 16.96 -17.42
N ASN A 355 1.39 15.87 -18.07
CA ASN A 355 1.55 14.54 -17.46
C ASN A 355 0.35 14.10 -16.58
N GLY A 356 -0.85 14.23 -17.15
CA GLY A 356 -2.11 13.92 -16.46
C GLY A 356 -2.70 15.06 -15.62
N ARG A 357 -2.07 16.24 -15.58
CA ARG A 357 -2.63 17.47 -14.98
C ARG A 357 -3.26 18.37 -16.03
N ILE A 358 -4.42 18.95 -15.74
CA ILE A 358 -5.13 19.82 -16.68
C ILE A 358 -4.47 21.19 -16.65
N VAL A 359 -3.94 21.63 -17.79
CA VAL A 359 -3.47 23.01 -17.98
C VAL A 359 -4.61 23.88 -18.50
N CYS A 360 -5.34 23.40 -19.51
CA CYS A 360 -6.55 24.04 -20.00
C CYS A 360 -7.51 23.05 -20.68
N CYS A 361 -8.82 23.35 -20.63
CA CYS A 361 -9.86 22.62 -21.35
C CYS A 361 -11.12 23.46 -21.57
N SER A 362 -11.95 23.09 -22.55
CA SER A 362 -13.20 23.80 -22.81
C SER A 362 -14.22 23.57 -21.70
N SER A 363 -14.34 22.32 -21.25
CA SER A 363 -15.19 21.99 -20.09
C SER A 363 -14.80 20.68 -19.43
N CYS A 364 -15.13 20.56 -18.15
CA CYS A 364 -15.09 19.30 -17.41
C CYS A 364 -15.99 19.36 -16.17
N ASP A 365 -16.40 18.19 -15.68
CA ASP A 365 -17.23 18.03 -14.49
C ASP A 365 -16.42 17.34 -13.39
N LEU A 366 -16.59 17.72 -12.14
CA LEU A 366 -15.96 17.05 -11.01
C LEU A 366 -16.77 17.13 -9.72
N ILE A 367 -16.55 16.13 -8.86
CA ILE A 367 -17.05 16.14 -7.49
C ILE A 367 -15.88 16.45 -6.58
N CYS A 368 -16.03 17.44 -5.70
CA CYS A 368 -14.93 17.96 -4.89
C CYS A 368 -15.42 18.43 -3.51
N THR A 369 -14.50 18.60 -2.57
CA THR A 369 -14.78 19.24 -1.29
C THR A 369 -14.77 20.76 -1.42
N GLU A 370 -15.22 21.47 -0.38
CA GLU A 370 -15.08 22.93 -0.31
C GLU A 370 -13.61 23.37 -0.36
N THR A 371 -12.72 22.58 0.25
CA THR A 371 -11.29 22.88 0.29
C THR A 371 -10.71 22.77 -1.12
N ASP A 372 -11.03 21.69 -1.85
CA ASP A 372 -10.57 21.51 -3.23
C ASP A 372 -11.14 22.60 -4.17
N LEU A 373 -12.38 23.05 -3.95
CA LEU A 373 -12.97 24.14 -4.73
C LEU A 373 -12.18 25.45 -4.57
N GLU A 374 -11.75 25.79 -3.36
CA GLU A 374 -10.94 27.00 -3.14
C GLU A 374 -9.57 26.89 -3.83
N LEU A 375 -8.92 25.71 -3.79
CA LEU A 375 -7.68 25.47 -4.53
C LEU A 375 -7.88 25.59 -6.05
N ILE A 376 -9.02 25.13 -6.58
CA ILE A 376 -9.34 25.26 -8.00
C ILE A 376 -9.52 26.73 -8.38
N LYS A 377 -10.29 27.49 -7.59
CA LYS A 377 -10.49 28.93 -7.82
C LYS A 377 -9.18 29.70 -7.79
N SER A 378 -8.28 29.35 -6.88
CA SER A 378 -6.99 30.02 -6.75
C SER A 378 -6.02 29.64 -7.90
N SER A 379 -6.16 28.43 -8.47
CA SER A 379 -5.23 27.89 -9.46
C SER A 379 -5.67 28.07 -10.92
N TYR A 380 -6.96 28.32 -11.19
CA TYR A 380 -7.49 28.41 -12.55
C TYR A 380 -8.34 29.66 -12.79
N TYR A 381 -8.27 30.19 -14.01
CA TYR A 381 -9.37 30.94 -14.61
C TYR A 381 -10.38 29.92 -15.14
N ALA A 382 -11.62 29.98 -14.66
CA ALA A 382 -12.70 29.10 -15.11
C ALA A 382 -14.05 29.71 -14.70
N ASP A 383 -15.07 29.49 -15.52
CA ASP A 383 -16.45 29.72 -15.10
C ASP A 383 -16.91 28.48 -14.32
N ILE A 384 -17.32 28.67 -13.07
CA ILE A 384 -17.71 27.60 -12.17
C ILE A 384 -19.21 27.58 -11.99
N LYS A 385 -19.86 26.49 -12.42
CA LYS A 385 -21.27 26.23 -12.15
C LYS A 385 -21.43 25.12 -11.12
N ILE A 386 -22.01 25.44 -9.97
CA ILE A 386 -22.37 24.44 -8.95
C ILE A 386 -23.66 23.75 -9.39
N LEU A 387 -23.59 22.44 -9.70
CA LEU A 387 -24.73 21.64 -10.13
C LEU A 387 -25.51 21.10 -8.93
N SER A 388 -24.82 20.70 -7.87
CA SER A 388 -25.42 20.33 -6.59
C SER A 388 -24.43 20.50 -5.45
N VAL A 389 -24.95 20.75 -4.24
CA VAL A 389 -24.18 20.88 -3.02
C VAL A 389 -24.84 20.12 -1.88
N TYR A 390 -24.03 19.37 -1.14
CA TYR A 390 -24.43 18.61 0.04
C TYR A 390 -23.62 19.12 1.23
N ALA A 391 -24.30 19.44 2.32
CA ALA A 391 -23.70 19.95 3.54
C ALA A 391 -23.72 18.92 4.66
N SER A 392 -22.71 18.97 5.54
CA SER A 392 -22.65 18.20 6.79
C SER A 392 -22.03 19.05 7.88
N PHE A 393 -22.59 19.04 9.09
CA PHE A 393 -22.03 19.78 10.21
C PHE A 393 -20.61 19.29 10.51
N LYS A 394 -19.64 20.21 10.71
CA LYS A 394 -18.24 19.84 10.94
C LYS A 394 -17.85 19.90 12.42
N LYS A 395 -17.18 18.84 12.90
CA LYS A 395 -16.60 18.76 14.26
C LYS A 395 -15.20 18.15 14.19
N TYR A 396 -14.37 18.40 15.20
CA TYR A 396 -13.16 17.59 15.38
C TYR A 396 -13.52 16.11 15.50
N LEU A 397 -12.52 15.25 15.27
CA LEU A 397 -12.65 13.84 15.63
C LEU A 397 -12.90 13.70 17.13
N ASP A 398 -13.41 12.54 17.54
CA ASP A 398 -13.58 12.25 18.96
C ASP A 398 -12.24 12.41 19.70
N LYS A 399 -12.23 13.15 20.82
CA LYS A 399 -11.03 13.48 21.61
C LYS A 399 -10.19 12.25 21.92
N ARG A 400 -10.82 11.09 22.13
CA ARG A 400 -10.13 9.82 22.43
C ARG A 400 -9.29 9.36 21.24
N ILE A 401 -9.80 9.53 20.02
CA ILE A 401 -9.07 9.24 18.78
C ILE A 401 -7.92 10.23 18.57
N ILE A 402 -8.16 11.53 18.78
CA ILE A 402 -7.12 12.56 18.67
C ILE A 402 -5.99 12.27 19.66
N MET A 403 -6.32 11.99 20.91
CA MET A 403 -5.34 11.67 21.96
C MET A 403 -4.55 10.39 21.63
N PHE A 404 -5.18 9.35 21.09
CA PHE A 404 -4.48 8.15 20.62
C PHE A 404 -3.43 8.49 19.55
N ILE A 405 -3.78 9.32 18.57
CA ILE A 405 -2.87 9.76 17.50
C ILE A 405 -1.69 10.56 18.09
N LEU A 406 -1.98 11.54 18.94
CA LEU A 406 -0.97 12.44 19.49
C LEU A 406 -0.02 11.73 20.47
N LYS A 407 -0.50 10.73 21.22
CA LYS A 407 0.36 9.87 22.04
C LYS A 407 1.34 9.09 21.19
N ALA A 408 0.87 8.42 20.13
CA ALA A 408 1.74 7.70 19.20
C ALA A 408 2.78 8.64 18.55
N TYR A 409 2.37 9.87 18.21
CA TYR A 409 3.28 10.88 17.65
C TYR A 409 4.32 11.37 18.67
N LYS A 410 3.92 11.64 19.92
CA LYS A 410 4.82 12.02 21.03
C LYS A 410 5.86 10.94 21.28
N ASP A 411 5.42 9.69 21.42
CA ASP A 411 6.32 8.55 21.65
C ASP A 411 7.29 8.39 20.46
N LYS A 412 6.78 8.42 19.21
CA LYS A 412 7.60 8.41 17.99
C LYS A 412 8.67 9.50 18.02
N THR A 413 8.32 10.70 18.45
CA THR A 413 9.23 11.87 18.49
C THR A 413 10.35 11.68 19.50
N GLN A 414 10.02 11.23 20.72
CA GLN A 414 10.97 11.04 21.81
C GLN A 414 11.94 9.87 21.57
N LEU A 415 11.51 8.86 20.79
CA LEU A 415 12.31 7.66 20.51
C LEU A 415 13.21 7.80 19.27
N LYS A 416 12.98 8.76 18.37
CA LYS A 416 13.58 8.84 17.02
C LYS A 416 15.11 8.74 17.00
N ASN A 417 15.81 9.49 17.84
CA ASN A 417 17.27 9.53 17.84
C ASN A 417 17.89 8.37 18.64
N LYS A 418 17.25 7.98 19.76
CA LYS A 418 17.64 6.81 20.55
C LYS A 418 17.53 5.50 19.75
N ALA A 419 16.51 5.41 18.88
CA ALA A 419 16.30 4.29 17.96
C ALA A 419 17.45 4.09 16.95
N LYS A 420 18.31 5.08 16.71
CA LYS A 420 19.50 4.92 15.84
C LYS A 420 20.65 4.20 16.54
N ILE A 421 20.60 4.11 17.87
CA ILE A 421 21.70 3.62 18.72
C ILE A 421 21.30 2.31 19.40
N ASP A 422 20.01 2.13 19.69
CA ASP A 422 19.47 0.97 20.40
C ASP A 422 18.37 0.27 19.58
N GLU A 423 18.58 -1.02 19.33
CA GLU A 423 17.71 -1.86 18.51
C GLU A 423 16.34 -2.15 19.16
N LEU A 424 16.29 -2.30 20.49
CA LEU A 424 15.02 -2.48 21.21
C LEU A 424 14.20 -1.20 21.13
N ILE A 425 14.83 -0.04 21.34
CA ILE A 425 14.18 1.27 21.17
C ILE A 425 13.74 1.48 19.73
N ASN A 426 14.51 1.01 18.74
CA ASN A 426 14.12 1.05 17.34
C ASN A 426 12.83 0.27 17.08
N ALA A 427 12.67 -0.92 17.68
CA ALA A 427 11.44 -1.70 17.54
C ALA A 427 10.21 -0.92 18.06
N PHE A 428 10.31 -0.28 19.23
CA PHE A 428 9.25 0.58 19.77
C PHE A 428 8.98 1.80 18.89
N TYR A 429 10.03 2.50 18.43
CA TYR A 429 9.91 3.63 17.50
C TYR A 429 9.17 3.24 16.22
N MET A 430 9.54 2.10 15.62
CA MET A 430 8.91 1.59 14.41
C MET A 430 7.46 1.20 14.64
N LYS A 431 7.10 0.62 15.80
CA LYS A 431 5.71 0.36 16.18
C LYS A 431 4.89 1.65 16.22
N GLN A 432 5.41 2.70 16.86
CA GLN A 432 4.69 3.98 16.94
C GLN A 432 4.57 4.68 15.58
N LYS A 433 5.65 4.68 14.78
CA LYS A 433 5.62 5.18 13.40
C LYS A 433 4.57 4.44 12.55
N GLN A 434 4.45 3.13 12.71
CA GLN A 434 3.43 2.33 12.03
C GLN A 434 2.02 2.67 12.52
N SER A 435 1.81 2.80 13.83
CA SER A 435 0.53 3.26 14.41
C SER A 435 0.07 4.57 13.79
N CYS A 436 0.94 5.58 13.70
CA CYS A 436 0.65 6.84 13.04
C CYS A 436 0.16 6.65 11.59
N ASN A 437 0.89 5.89 10.78
CA ASN A 437 0.53 5.65 9.38
C ASN A 437 -0.77 4.85 9.22
N CYS A 438 -1.02 3.90 10.12
CA CYS A 438 -2.23 3.08 10.10
C CYS A 438 -3.50 3.87 10.41
N VAL A 439 -3.47 4.89 11.29
CA VAL A 439 -4.68 5.68 11.60
C VAL A 439 -5.17 6.41 10.34
N PHE A 440 -4.25 7.01 9.58
CA PHE A 440 -4.60 7.56 8.26
C PHE A 440 -5.19 6.48 7.35
N GLY A 441 -4.52 5.33 7.24
CA GLY A 441 -5.00 4.18 6.46
C GLY A 441 -6.43 3.74 6.84
N ILE A 442 -6.78 3.76 8.14
CA ILE A 442 -8.13 3.45 8.64
C ILE A 442 -9.14 4.50 8.15
N SER A 443 -8.77 5.79 8.19
CA SER A 443 -9.66 6.89 7.78
C SER A 443 -9.98 6.89 6.28
N CYS A 444 -9.03 6.46 5.44
CA CYS A 444 -9.16 6.48 3.98
C CYS A 444 -9.42 5.10 3.37
N GLN A 445 -9.51 4.05 4.17
CA GLN A 445 -9.79 2.71 3.67
C GLN A 445 -11.16 2.72 2.99
N ASN A 446 -11.14 2.52 1.67
CA ASN A 446 -12.36 2.30 0.90
C ASN A 446 -13.16 1.16 1.55
N PRO A 447 -14.33 1.45 2.15
CA PRO A 447 -15.03 0.47 2.95
C PRO A 447 -15.83 -0.51 2.07
N ILE A 448 -16.07 -0.17 0.79
CA ILE A 448 -16.75 -1.01 -0.19
C ILE A 448 -15.85 -1.13 -1.42
N LYS A 449 -14.99 -2.14 -1.40
CA LYS A 449 -14.27 -2.59 -2.59
C LYS A 449 -15.14 -3.53 -3.41
N SER A 450 -14.78 -3.72 -4.67
CA SER A 450 -15.21 -4.91 -5.41
C SER A 450 -14.91 -6.15 -4.58
N GLY A 451 -15.92 -7.00 -4.39
CA GLY A 451 -15.75 -8.26 -3.68
C GLY A 451 -14.84 -9.18 -4.45
N VAL A 452 -14.05 -9.98 -3.74
CA VAL A 452 -13.32 -11.10 -4.33
C VAL A 452 -13.75 -12.35 -3.58
N GLU A 453 -14.32 -13.29 -4.32
CA GLU A 453 -14.74 -14.60 -3.84
C GLU A 453 -13.95 -15.66 -4.61
N TYR A 454 -13.79 -16.82 -3.99
CA TYR A 454 -13.23 -17.99 -4.65
C TYR A 454 -14.37 -18.97 -4.84
N ASP A 455 -14.62 -19.34 -6.09
CA ASP A 455 -15.63 -20.30 -6.47
C ASP A 455 -15.03 -21.70 -6.40
N ASN A 456 -15.59 -22.55 -5.54
CA ASN A 456 -15.13 -23.92 -5.37
C ASN A 456 -15.56 -24.83 -6.52
N ASP A 457 -16.66 -24.50 -7.23
CA ASP A 457 -17.18 -25.35 -8.29
C ASP A 457 -16.34 -25.18 -9.57
N THR A 458 -15.95 -23.94 -9.86
CA THR A 458 -15.11 -23.62 -11.04
C THR A 458 -13.62 -23.51 -10.71
N ASN A 459 -13.24 -23.46 -9.43
CA ASN A 459 -11.89 -23.16 -8.97
C ASN A 459 -11.32 -21.85 -9.51
N THR A 460 -12.18 -20.86 -9.64
CA THR A 460 -11.80 -19.55 -10.15
C THR A 460 -12.12 -18.43 -9.17
N TRP A 461 -11.49 -17.29 -9.38
CA TRP A 461 -11.78 -16.08 -8.64
C TRP A 461 -12.96 -15.33 -9.27
N ILE A 462 -13.96 -15.00 -8.46
CA ILE A 462 -15.08 -14.14 -8.85
C ILE A 462 -14.84 -12.73 -8.31
N THR A 463 -14.96 -11.74 -9.18
CA THR A 463 -14.98 -10.33 -8.78
C THR A 463 -16.38 -9.73 -8.88
N HIS A 464 -16.86 -9.16 -7.77
CA HIS A 464 -18.13 -8.42 -7.73
C HIS A 464 -17.90 -6.94 -7.97
N GLN A 465 -18.53 -6.38 -8.99
CA GLN A 465 -18.64 -4.94 -9.20
C GLN A 465 -19.73 -4.35 -8.30
N LEU A 466 -19.65 -3.05 -8.01
CA LEU A 466 -20.62 -2.38 -7.12
C LEU A 466 -22.06 -2.46 -7.62
N GLY A 467 -22.25 -2.59 -8.94
CA GLY A 467 -23.56 -2.68 -9.59
C GLY A 467 -24.20 -4.07 -9.55
N ASP A 468 -23.43 -5.11 -9.23
CA ASP A 468 -23.87 -6.50 -9.37
C ASP A 468 -25.02 -6.83 -8.42
N ILE A 469 -25.92 -7.70 -8.86
CA ILE A 469 -27.02 -8.22 -8.04
C ILE A 469 -26.55 -9.49 -7.34
N VAL A 470 -26.64 -9.48 -6.01
CA VAL A 470 -26.24 -10.59 -5.14
C VAL A 470 -27.37 -10.95 -4.17
N THR A 471 -27.29 -12.15 -3.60
CA THR A 471 -28.21 -12.57 -2.55
C THR A 471 -27.69 -12.14 -1.18
N ASP A 472 -28.55 -11.55 -0.35
CA ASP A 472 -28.25 -11.23 1.04
C ASP A 472 -28.44 -12.44 1.97
N LYS A 473 -28.16 -12.24 3.26
CA LYS A 473 -28.28 -13.29 4.29
C LYS A 473 -29.71 -13.80 4.50
N ASP A 474 -30.71 -13.01 4.08
CA ASP A 474 -32.13 -13.29 4.25
C ASP A 474 -32.76 -13.84 2.95
N GLY A 475 -31.94 -14.06 1.90
CA GLY A 475 -32.36 -14.63 0.61
C GLY A 475 -32.84 -13.60 -0.43
N ASN A 476 -32.73 -12.30 -0.15
CA ASN A 476 -33.20 -11.26 -1.06
C ASN A 476 -32.15 -10.88 -2.11
N LYS A 477 -32.59 -10.57 -3.33
CA LYS A 477 -31.74 -10.02 -4.39
C LYS A 477 -31.54 -8.52 -4.17
N ILE A 478 -30.31 -8.11 -3.91
CA ILE A 478 -29.93 -6.71 -3.67
C ILE A 478 -28.66 -6.35 -4.44
N ARG A 479 -28.40 -5.05 -4.64
CA ARG A 479 -27.12 -4.64 -5.23
C ARG A 479 -25.98 -4.85 -4.24
N TYR A 480 -24.81 -5.23 -4.74
CA TYR A 480 -23.63 -5.52 -3.93
C TYR A 480 -23.24 -4.34 -3.04
N ILE A 481 -23.31 -3.11 -3.57
CA ILE A 481 -23.06 -1.89 -2.80
C ILE A 481 -24.01 -1.74 -1.61
N ASP A 482 -25.30 -2.01 -1.78
CA ASP A 482 -26.30 -1.89 -0.72
C ASP A 482 -26.07 -2.95 0.37
N LYS A 483 -25.72 -4.18 -0.02
CA LYS A 483 -25.30 -5.25 0.91
C LYS A 483 -24.18 -4.76 1.82
N LYS A 484 -23.13 -4.19 1.21
CA LYS A 484 -21.95 -3.70 1.94
C LYS A 484 -22.21 -2.47 2.80
N LEU A 485 -23.00 -1.52 2.33
CA LEU A 485 -23.44 -0.38 3.15
C LEU A 485 -24.25 -0.84 4.36
N ASN A 486 -25.13 -1.83 4.21
CA ASN A 486 -25.92 -2.35 5.32
C ASN A 486 -25.07 -3.12 6.34
N GLU A 487 -24.10 -3.92 5.89
CA GLU A 487 -23.11 -4.57 6.77
C GLU A 487 -22.34 -3.53 7.62
N MET A 488 -21.99 -2.37 7.05
CA MET A 488 -21.26 -1.32 7.76
C MET A 488 -22.05 -0.66 8.89
N LYS A 489 -23.39 -0.58 8.78
CA LYS A 489 -24.29 0.10 9.75
C LYS A 489 -24.36 -0.60 11.12
N SER A 490 -23.78 -1.78 11.26
CA SER A 490 -23.73 -2.52 12.53
C SER A 490 -22.36 -3.13 12.80
N SER A 491 -21.36 -2.80 11.99
CA SER A 491 -20.02 -3.37 12.08
C SER A 491 -19.10 -2.53 12.95
N TYR A 492 -18.47 -3.15 13.96
CA TYR A 492 -17.38 -2.54 14.72
C TYR A 492 -16.10 -2.32 13.88
N SER A 493 -16.08 -2.74 12.62
CA SER A 493 -15.05 -2.38 11.65
C SER A 493 -15.24 -0.98 11.04
N THR A 494 -16.43 -0.38 11.21
CA THR A 494 -16.74 1.01 10.86
C THR A 494 -16.21 1.94 11.96
N LEU A 495 -14.88 2.05 12.03
CA LEU A 495 -14.20 2.84 13.06
C LEU A 495 -14.21 4.34 12.76
N MET A 496 -14.17 4.74 11.50
CA MET A 496 -14.20 6.15 11.10
C MET A 496 -15.12 6.27 9.88
N ALA A 497 -15.77 7.42 9.74
CA ALA A 497 -16.55 7.72 8.54
C ALA A 497 -15.61 7.86 7.33
N TYR A 498 -16.02 7.34 6.17
CA TYR A 498 -15.21 7.43 4.95
C TYR A 498 -14.96 8.89 4.51
N SER A 499 -15.91 9.79 4.81
CA SER A 499 -15.75 11.23 4.62
C SER A 499 -14.55 11.80 5.38
N THR A 500 -14.16 11.23 6.52
CA THR A 500 -12.96 11.67 7.24
C THR A 500 -11.70 11.53 6.38
N GLY A 501 -11.54 10.40 5.67
CA GLY A 501 -10.42 10.20 4.74
C GLY A 501 -10.44 11.17 3.55
N VAL A 502 -11.64 11.46 3.01
CA VAL A 502 -11.82 12.43 1.92
C VAL A 502 -11.35 13.83 2.33
N TRP A 503 -11.77 14.31 3.51
CA TRP A 503 -11.35 15.64 4.00
C TRP A 503 -9.91 15.64 4.49
N CYS A 504 -9.43 14.57 5.13
CA CYS A 504 -8.05 14.48 5.60
C CYS A 504 -7.06 14.66 4.45
N THR A 505 -7.28 13.97 3.34
CA THR A 505 -6.46 14.13 2.14
C THR A 505 -6.63 15.50 1.49
N SER A 506 -7.84 16.09 1.51
CA SER A 506 -8.05 17.45 0.99
C SER A 506 -7.30 18.51 1.81
N TYR A 507 -7.34 18.45 3.14
CA TYR A 507 -6.55 19.34 4.01
C TYR A 507 -5.05 19.16 3.83
N SER A 508 -4.60 17.93 3.64
CA SER A 508 -3.17 17.64 3.37
C SER A 508 -2.75 18.22 2.01
N ARG A 509 -3.61 18.10 0.98
CA ARG A 509 -3.38 18.76 -0.32
C ARG A 509 -3.37 20.27 -0.20
N MET A 510 -4.27 20.86 0.59
CA MET A 510 -4.30 22.31 0.84
C MET A 510 -3.00 22.79 1.49
N ALA A 511 -2.53 22.08 2.51
CA ALA A 511 -1.27 22.39 3.19
C ALA A 511 -0.07 22.43 2.23
N LEU A 512 0.05 21.42 1.36
CA LEU A 512 1.10 21.38 0.34
C LEU A 512 0.87 22.42 -0.77
N TRP A 513 -0.34 22.50 -1.31
CA TRP A 513 -0.65 23.31 -2.48
C TRP A 513 -0.57 24.81 -2.21
N ASN A 514 -0.92 25.25 -1.00
CA ASN A 514 -0.75 26.65 -0.62
C ASN A 514 0.73 27.07 -0.72
N MET A 515 1.66 26.18 -0.35
CA MET A 515 3.10 26.43 -0.52
C MET A 515 3.50 26.41 -2.00
N VAL A 516 3.05 25.41 -2.76
CA VAL A 516 3.30 25.32 -4.21
C VAL A 516 2.80 26.56 -4.94
N GLN A 517 1.60 27.04 -4.61
CA GLN A 517 1.03 28.25 -5.21
C GLN A 517 1.82 29.51 -4.84
N LYS A 518 2.22 29.66 -3.57
CA LYS A 518 3.00 30.82 -3.10
C LYS A 518 4.38 30.88 -3.78
N LEU A 519 4.95 29.74 -4.13
CA LEU A 519 6.30 29.58 -4.69
C LEU A 519 6.28 29.03 -6.12
N ASP A 520 5.21 29.25 -6.88
CA ASP A 520 4.90 28.51 -8.11
C ASP A 520 6.07 28.37 -9.10
N SER A 521 6.66 29.48 -9.53
CA SER A 521 7.79 29.46 -10.46
C SER A 521 9.09 28.96 -9.85
N ILE A 522 9.20 28.87 -8.51
CA ILE A 522 10.41 28.44 -7.78
C ILE A 522 10.38 26.92 -7.54
N VAL A 523 9.19 26.34 -7.39
CA VAL A 523 9.00 24.91 -7.10
C VAL A 523 9.25 24.08 -8.36
N ALA A 524 10.26 23.23 -8.29
CA ALA A 524 10.63 22.28 -9.34
C ALA A 524 9.89 20.95 -9.21
N TYR A 525 9.59 20.53 -7.98
CA TYR A 525 8.93 19.25 -7.72
C TYR A 525 8.18 19.28 -6.38
N TYR A 526 7.08 18.54 -6.29
CA TYR A 526 6.37 18.31 -5.03
C TYR A 526 5.80 16.89 -4.97
N ASP A 527 5.76 16.29 -3.78
CA ASP A 527 5.21 14.96 -3.55
C ASP A 527 4.58 14.84 -2.17
N THR A 528 3.24 14.83 -2.13
CA THR A 528 2.36 14.53 -0.99
C THR A 528 2.47 15.52 0.18
N ASP A 529 3.65 15.63 0.77
CA ASP A 529 4.04 16.43 1.91
C ASP A 529 5.39 17.15 1.72
N SER A 530 6.09 16.90 0.61
CA SER A 530 7.37 17.55 0.30
C SER A 530 7.30 18.55 -0.85
N VAL A 531 8.10 19.61 -0.74
CA VAL A 531 8.37 20.59 -1.82
C VAL A 531 9.87 20.68 -2.07
N LYS A 532 10.25 20.81 -3.34
CA LYS A 532 11.63 21.00 -3.79
C LYS A 532 11.70 22.23 -4.70
N GLY A 533 12.54 23.20 -4.37
CA GLY A 533 12.59 24.48 -5.06
C GLY A 533 14.00 25.02 -5.29
N THR A 534 14.14 25.85 -6.33
CA THR A 534 15.38 26.54 -6.70
C THR A 534 15.36 27.98 -6.19
N GLY A 535 16.00 28.26 -5.04
CA GLY A 535 16.04 29.60 -4.44
C GLY A 535 15.73 29.61 -2.95
N ASP A 536 15.67 30.81 -2.37
CA ASP A 536 15.32 31.00 -0.96
C ASP A 536 13.80 30.89 -0.78
N ILE A 537 13.38 29.87 -0.02
CA ILE A 537 11.98 29.62 0.33
C ILE A 537 11.73 29.77 1.84
N GLY A 538 12.74 30.20 2.61
CA GLY A 538 12.72 30.21 4.07
C GLY A 538 11.60 31.05 4.66
N THR A 539 11.41 32.29 4.21
CA THR A 539 10.32 33.16 4.71
C THR A 539 8.95 32.54 4.48
N ALA A 540 8.72 31.90 3.33
CA ALA A 540 7.44 31.26 3.06
C ALA A 540 7.19 30.07 4.00
N ILE A 541 8.24 29.32 4.31
CA ILE A 541 8.24 28.20 5.26
C ILE A 541 7.95 28.70 6.69
N ASP A 542 8.60 29.78 7.13
CA ASP A 542 8.40 30.35 8.47
C ASP A 542 6.98 30.88 8.65
N ASP A 543 6.43 31.61 7.65
CA ASP A 543 5.04 32.08 7.65
C ASP A 543 4.07 30.90 7.83
N TYR A 544 4.24 29.84 7.04
CA TYR A 544 3.41 28.64 7.12
C TYR A 544 3.53 27.97 8.50
N ASN A 545 4.74 27.83 9.02
CA ASN A 545 4.98 27.20 10.31
C ASN A 545 4.31 27.97 11.46
N ASN A 546 4.31 29.31 11.39
CA ASN A 546 3.59 30.15 12.34
C ASN A 546 2.07 29.94 12.26
N GLU A 547 1.49 29.89 11.06
CA GLU A 547 0.06 29.60 10.87
C GLU A 547 -0.33 28.21 11.40
N VAL A 548 0.53 27.21 11.19
CA VAL A 548 0.35 25.86 11.74
C VAL A 548 0.30 25.92 13.27
N ILE A 549 1.27 26.58 13.91
CA ILE A 549 1.35 26.67 15.38
C ILE A 549 0.08 27.32 15.95
N GLU A 550 -0.43 28.40 15.36
CA GLU A 550 -1.67 29.02 15.81
C GLU A 550 -2.88 28.09 15.66
N ARG A 551 -2.95 27.32 14.56
CA ARG A 551 -3.98 26.31 14.38
C ARG A 551 -3.90 25.20 15.42
N LEU A 552 -2.69 24.75 15.77
CA LEU A 552 -2.49 23.74 16.81
C LEU A 552 -2.96 24.25 18.17
N LYS A 553 -2.66 25.51 18.52
CA LYS A 553 -3.16 26.15 19.75
C LYS A 553 -4.68 26.19 19.78
N GLN A 554 -5.32 26.58 18.67
CA GLN A 554 -6.78 26.58 18.59
C GLN A 554 -7.37 25.18 18.72
N ALA A 555 -6.80 24.19 18.03
CA ALA A 555 -7.27 22.80 18.12
C ALA A 555 -7.10 22.22 19.53
N ALA A 556 -5.98 22.52 20.19
CA ALA A 556 -5.73 22.16 21.58
C ALA A 556 -6.78 22.77 22.52
N ALA A 557 -7.08 24.06 22.38
CA ALA A 557 -8.11 24.75 23.17
C ALA A 557 -9.51 24.18 22.91
N ASP A 558 -9.92 24.02 21.65
CA ASP A 558 -11.24 23.51 21.27
C ASP A 558 -11.49 22.07 21.75
N ASN A 559 -10.44 21.26 21.90
CA ASN A 559 -10.54 19.86 22.33
C ASN A 559 -10.16 19.64 23.80
N ASP A 560 -9.77 20.69 24.53
CA ASP A 560 -9.26 20.59 25.90
C ASP A 560 -8.09 19.59 26.00
N ILE A 561 -7.10 19.76 25.11
CA ILE A 561 -5.89 18.94 25.04
C ILE A 561 -4.69 19.84 25.32
N ASP A 562 -3.76 19.37 26.15
CA ASP A 562 -2.50 20.06 26.39
C ASP A 562 -1.68 20.19 25.08
N ILE A 563 -1.26 21.42 24.75
CA ILE A 563 -0.51 21.74 23.53
C ILE A 563 0.79 20.94 23.38
N SER A 564 1.38 20.46 24.48
CA SER A 564 2.59 19.63 24.48
C SER A 564 2.41 18.28 23.78
N TYR A 565 1.17 17.82 23.58
CA TYR A 565 0.90 16.63 22.75
C TYR A 565 0.99 16.92 21.25
N TYR A 566 0.67 18.14 20.83
CA TYR A 566 0.82 18.60 19.44
C TYR A 566 2.25 19.06 19.15
N MET A 567 2.98 19.52 20.17
CA MET A 567 4.35 20.01 20.09
C MET A 567 5.27 19.28 21.09
N PRO A 568 5.39 17.94 20.98
CA PRO A 568 6.25 17.17 21.88
C PRO A 568 7.72 17.57 21.72
N LEU A 569 8.48 17.46 22.81
CA LEU A 569 9.93 17.66 22.77
C LEU A 569 10.62 16.41 22.21
N ASP A 570 11.64 16.61 21.38
CA ASP A 570 12.57 15.55 21.03
C ASP A 570 13.50 15.19 22.20
N ASP A 571 14.35 14.18 22.01
CA ASP A 571 15.30 13.73 23.03
C ASP A 571 16.39 14.76 23.37
N LYS A 572 16.50 15.84 22.58
CA LYS A 572 17.38 16.99 22.83
C LYS A 572 16.63 18.18 23.44
N GLY A 573 15.34 18.04 23.76
CA GLY A 573 14.52 19.09 24.34
C GLY A 573 13.97 20.11 23.34
N ASN A 574 14.11 19.88 22.03
CA ASN A 574 13.57 20.81 21.03
C ASN A 574 12.10 20.47 20.71
N PRO A 575 11.20 21.47 20.66
CA PRO A 575 9.82 21.24 20.23
C PRO A 575 9.75 20.70 18.79
N ARG A 576 8.90 19.69 18.57
CA ARG A 576 8.59 19.12 17.25
C ARG A 576 7.09 19.20 16.95
N PRO A 577 6.58 20.40 16.61
CA PRO A 577 5.19 20.58 16.21
C PRO A 577 4.79 19.62 15.08
N VAL A 578 3.59 19.07 15.15
CA VAL A 578 3.01 18.30 14.04
C VAL A 578 2.57 19.24 12.92
N GLY A 579 2.91 18.92 11.68
CA GLY A 579 2.44 19.65 10.50
C GLY A 579 3.27 20.86 10.06
N ILE A 580 4.42 21.15 10.71
CA ILE A 580 5.35 22.17 10.21
C ILE A 580 6.23 21.61 9.10
N TYR A 581 6.72 22.47 8.21
CA TYR A 581 7.80 22.11 7.29
C TYR A 581 9.13 22.03 8.04
N GLU A 582 9.84 20.93 7.84
CA GLU A 582 11.24 20.75 8.24
C GLU A 582 12.11 20.67 6.98
N CYS A 583 13.30 21.29 7.04
CA CYS A 583 14.28 21.18 5.95
C CYS A 583 14.90 19.77 5.96
N GLU A 584 14.83 19.07 4.84
CA GLU A 584 15.44 17.75 4.67
C GLU A 584 16.92 17.82 4.28
N THR A 585 17.34 18.92 3.63
CA THR A 585 18.72 19.12 3.19
C THR A 585 19.61 19.58 4.34
N THR A 586 20.75 18.92 4.57
CA THR A 586 21.66 19.21 5.68
C THR A 586 22.71 20.25 5.29
N GLY A 587 22.57 21.48 5.78
CA GLY A 587 23.58 22.55 5.68
C GLY A 587 23.66 23.25 4.32
N SER A 588 23.40 22.53 3.22
CA SER A 588 23.26 23.08 1.87
C SER A 588 22.17 22.32 1.10
N GLY A 589 21.50 23.00 0.17
CA GLY A 589 20.61 22.33 -0.80
C GLY A 589 21.34 21.26 -1.62
N TYR A 590 20.59 20.44 -2.37
CA TYR A 590 21.16 19.47 -3.29
C TYR A 590 22.10 20.17 -4.27
N LYS A 591 23.30 19.61 -4.45
CA LYS A 591 24.30 20.11 -5.40
C LYS A 591 23.76 20.07 -6.82
N SER A 592 23.10 18.97 -7.17
CA SER A 592 22.36 18.86 -8.42
C SER A 592 21.08 18.04 -8.26
N PHE A 593 20.04 18.35 -9.03
CA PHE A 593 18.75 17.68 -9.01
C PHE A 593 18.18 17.63 -10.42
N VAL A 594 17.64 16.48 -10.83
CA VAL A 594 16.93 16.30 -12.10
C VAL A 594 15.66 15.48 -11.90
N THR A 595 14.59 15.86 -12.59
CA THR A 595 13.32 15.12 -12.56
C THR A 595 12.76 14.91 -13.96
N MET A 596 12.15 13.76 -14.18
CA MET A 596 11.43 13.41 -15.42
C MET A 596 9.92 13.24 -15.17
N GLY A 597 9.42 13.64 -14.01
CA GLY A 597 8.01 13.50 -13.65
C GLY A 597 7.78 12.99 -12.23
N ALA A 598 6.51 12.74 -11.89
CA ALA A 598 6.11 12.23 -10.59
C ALA A 598 6.86 10.94 -10.22
N LYS A 599 7.51 10.93 -9.05
CA LYS A 599 8.28 9.82 -8.47
C LYS A 599 9.36 9.26 -9.41
N LYS A 600 9.98 10.15 -10.19
CA LYS A 600 11.05 9.85 -11.14
C LYS A 600 12.08 11.00 -11.14
N TYR A 601 12.98 10.97 -10.18
CA TYR A 601 14.04 11.99 -10.02
C TYR A 601 15.33 11.40 -9.47
N CYS A 602 16.42 12.12 -9.69
CA CYS A 602 17.76 11.84 -9.17
C CYS A 602 18.34 13.13 -8.59
N TYR A 603 19.14 13.02 -7.53
CA TYR A 603 19.84 14.16 -6.93
C TYR A 603 21.22 13.77 -6.42
N GLU A 604 22.09 14.76 -6.27
CA GLU A 604 23.43 14.63 -5.69
C GLU A 604 23.52 15.55 -4.46
N ASP A 605 23.98 15.00 -3.34
CA ASP A 605 24.33 15.74 -2.12
C ASP A 605 25.79 15.44 -1.70
N SER A 606 26.16 15.77 -0.46
CA SER A 606 27.52 15.50 0.05
C SER A 606 27.87 14.02 0.14
N ASP A 607 26.85 13.15 0.19
CA ASP A 607 27.00 11.71 0.35
C ASP A 607 26.95 10.97 -1.00
N GLY A 608 26.67 11.69 -2.09
CA GLY A 608 26.74 11.20 -3.47
C GLY A 608 25.40 11.23 -4.21
N LEU A 609 25.23 10.35 -5.20
CA LEU A 609 24.01 10.25 -6.00
C LEU A 609 22.92 9.44 -5.30
N HIS A 610 21.69 9.92 -5.40
CA HIS A 610 20.49 9.28 -4.88
C HIS A 610 19.41 9.19 -5.96
N LEU A 611 18.67 8.08 -5.93
CA LEU A 611 17.67 7.75 -6.95
C LEU A 611 16.28 7.55 -6.33
N THR A 612 15.26 8.15 -6.95
CA THR A 612 13.85 7.85 -6.68
C THR A 612 13.12 7.61 -7.99
N VAL A 613 12.92 6.32 -8.32
CA VAL A 613 12.11 5.89 -9.47
C VAL A 613 11.12 4.85 -8.99
N SER A 614 9.82 5.15 -9.12
CA SER A 614 8.76 4.23 -8.68
C SER A 614 8.88 2.86 -9.36
N GLY A 615 9.05 1.81 -8.55
CA GLY A 615 9.18 0.44 -9.02
C GLY A 615 10.60 0.00 -9.36
N VAL A 616 11.62 0.82 -9.08
CA VAL A 616 13.04 0.49 -9.22
C VAL A 616 13.70 0.56 -7.83
N SER A 617 14.62 -0.37 -7.54
CA SER A 617 15.38 -0.35 -6.29
C SER A 617 16.23 0.92 -6.18
N LYS A 618 16.32 1.51 -4.98
CA LYS A 618 17.24 2.63 -4.73
C LYS A 618 18.70 2.29 -5.02
N SER A 619 19.07 1.01 -4.85
CA SER A 619 20.43 0.53 -5.18
C SER A 619 20.78 0.63 -6.66
N ALA A 620 19.80 0.78 -7.56
CA ALA A 620 20.04 0.91 -9.00
C ALA A 620 20.79 2.21 -9.37
N VAL A 621 20.89 3.15 -8.41
CA VAL A 621 21.70 4.36 -8.56
C VAL A 621 23.16 4.05 -8.93
N SER A 622 23.69 2.88 -8.55
CA SER A 622 25.06 2.46 -8.90
C SER A 622 25.31 2.30 -10.39
N GLN A 623 24.27 2.25 -11.24
CA GLN A 623 24.41 2.23 -12.69
C GLN A 623 24.57 3.62 -13.31
N LEU A 624 24.23 4.67 -12.56
CA LEU A 624 24.44 6.05 -12.97
C LEU A 624 25.85 6.45 -12.54
N LYS A 625 26.71 6.80 -13.50
CA LYS A 625 28.05 7.32 -13.20
C LYS A 625 27.99 8.78 -12.77
N SER A 626 26.96 9.48 -13.23
CA SER A 626 26.74 10.90 -13.02
C SER A 626 25.25 11.24 -13.15
N ILE A 627 24.84 12.43 -12.71
CA ILE A 627 23.43 12.83 -12.78
C ILE A 627 22.96 12.98 -14.24
N GLU A 628 23.89 13.24 -15.16
CA GLU A 628 23.70 13.35 -16.61
C GLU A 628 23.28 12.03 -17.27
N ASP A 629 23.52 10.89 -16.61
CA ASP A 629 23.05 9.59 -17.09
C ASP A 629 21.54 9.41 -16.87
N PHE A 630 20.94 10.17 -15.96
CA PHE A 630 19.51 10.13 -15.67
C PHE A 630 18.69 10.84 -16.77
N LYS A 631 18.51 10.16 -17.90
CA LYS A 631 17.79 10.68 -19.07
C LYS A 631 16.95 9.62 -19.77
N LYS A 632 16.04 10.08 -20.64
CA LYS A 632 15.19 9.22 -21.48
C LYS A 632 16.05 8.20 -22.24
N GLY A 633 15.63 6.94 -22.20
CA GLY A 633 16.31 5.83 -22.85
C GLY A 633 17.34 5.10 -21.98
N PHE A 634 17.72 5.63 -20.80
CA PHE A 634 18.58 4.87 -19.89
C PHE A 634 17.85 3.60 -19.42
N VAL A 635 18.52 2.45 -19.48
CA VAL A 635 17.96 1.16 -19.10
C VAL A 635 18.64 0.67 -17.84
N PHE A 636 17.87 0.52 -16.76
CA PHE A 636 18.30 -0.27 -15.63
C PHE A 636 18.17 -1.75 -15.99
N ASP A 637 19.27 -2.49 -15.85
CA ASP A 637 19.30 -3.92 -16.16
C ASP A 637 18.51 -4.76 -15.15
N TYR A 638 18.46 -6.08 -15.37
CA TYR A 638 17.74 -7.01 -14.50
C TYR A 638 18.24 -6.98 -13.04
N ASP A 639 19.56 -6.98 -12.85
CA ASP A 639 20.21 -7.12 -11.54
C ASP A 639 20.03 -5.88 -10.66
N HIS A 640 19.94 -4.71 -11.29
CA HIS A 640 19.79 -3.43 -10.60
C HIS A 640 18.33 -3.00 -10.50
N ALA A 641 17.51 -3.24 -11.54
CA ALA A 641 16.07 -2.98 -11.46
C ALA A 641 15.43 -3.82 -10.35
N LYS A 642 15.90 -5.06 -10.14
CA LYS A 642 15.39 -6.03 -9.15
C LYS A 642 13.87 -6.17 -9.18
N LYS A 643 13.30 -6.08 -10.38
CA LYS A 643 11.86 -6.12 -10.62
C LYS A 643 11.47 -7.47 -11.20
N LEU A 644 10.39 -8.03 -10.69
CA LEU A 644 9.82 -9.29 -11.14
C LEU A 644 8.43 -9.04 -11.70
N THR A 645 8.16 -9.59 -12.89
CA THR A 645 6.83 -9.70 -13.47
C THR A 645 6.25 -11.05 -13.07
N HIS A 646 5.05 -11.04 -12.50
CA HIS A 646 4.34 -12.24 -12.07
C HIS A 646 3.43 -12.72 -13.21
N TYR A 647 3.55 -13.99 -13.59
CA TYR A 647 2.63 -14.64 -14.53
C TYR A 647 1.91 -15.77 -13.81
N TYR A 648 0.60 -15.59 -13.58
CA TYR A 648 -0.27 -16.63 -13.03
C TYR A 648 -0.65 -17.61 -14.15
N LEU A 649 -0.33 -18.88 -13.97
CA LEU A 649 -0.68 -19.97 -14.87
C LEU A 649 -1.76 -20.80 -14.17
N ASN A 650 -2.94 -20.91 -14.80
CA ASN A 650 -4.03 -21.76 -14.31
C ASN A 650 -4.11 -23.10 -15.05
N GLU A 651 -3.47 -23.19 -16.23
CA GLU A 651 -3.51 -24.37 -17.11
C GLU A 651 -2.09 -24.66 -17.62
N GLN A 652 -1.16 -24.88 -16.69
CA GLN A 652 0.19 -25.31 -17.04
C GLN A 652 0.17 -26.75 -17.56
N GLU A 653 0.35 -26.88 -18.87
CA GLU A 653 0.45 -28.18 -19.54
C GLU A 653 1.57 -29.06 -18.96
N PRO A 654 1.33 -30.36 -18.71
CA PRO A 654 2.37 -31.27 -18.24
C PRO A 654 3.60 -31.28 -19.16
N PHE A 655 4.79 -31.21 -18.57
CA PHE A 655 6.03 -31.16 -19.33
C PHE A 655 7.15 -31.93 -18.65
N THR A 656 8.24 -32.16 -19.38
CA THR A 656 9.44 -32.83 -18.86
C THR A 656 10.66 -31.94 -19.06
N TYR A 657 11.51 -31.88 -18.04
CA TYR A 657 12.82 -31.24 -18.11
C TYR A 657 13.87 -32.11 -17.41
N THR A 658 15.13 -31.73 -17.58
CA THR A 658 16.27 -32.39 -16.92
C THR A 658 16.86 -31.43 -15.90
N ASP A 659 17.05 -31.90 -14.68
CA ASP A 659 17.62 -31.09 -13.60
C ASP A 659 19.16 -31.04 -13.64
N LYS A 660 19.75 -30.30 -12.69
CA LYS A 660 21.19 -30.11 -12.55
C LYS A 660 21.98 -31.41 -12.37
N ASP A 661 21.34 -32.46 -11.85
CA ASP A 661 21.97 -33.75 -11.57
C ASP A 661 21.72 -34.76 -12.72
N GLY A 662 21.05 -34.33 -13.80
CA GLY A 662 20.73 -35.17 -14.96
C GLY A 662 19.44 -35.97 -14.83
N ASN A 663 18.64 -35.78 -13.79
CA ASN A 663 17.39 -36.52 -13.62
C ASN A 663 16.30 -35.94 -14.52
N ARG A 664 15.55 -36.82 -15.18
CA ARG A 664 14.32 -36.43 -15.89
C ARG A 664 13.14 -36.36 -14.91
N TYR A 665 12.49 -35.21 -14.86
CA TYR A 665 11.30 -34.97 -14.06
C TYR A 665 10.11 -34.57 -14.95
N ARG A 666 8.95 -35.17 -14.70
CA ARG A 666 7.70 -34.83 -15.38
C ARG A 666 6.82 -34.04 -14.42
N CYS A 667 6.74 -32.73 -14.63
CA CYS A 667 5.86 -31.86 -13.88
C CYS A 667 4.40 -32.06 -14.36
N LYS A 668 3.49 -32.19 -13.39
CA LYS A 668 2.04 -32.26 -13.62
C LYS A 668 1.27 -31.10 -12.98
N GLN A 669 1.98 -30.19 -12.30
CA GLN A 669 1.39 -29.01 -11.68
C GLN A 669 0.69 -28.17 -12.75
N GLN A 670 -0.61 -27.91 -12.56
CA GLN A 670 -1.46 -27.14 -13.45
C GLN A 670 -1.54 -25.67 -13.04
N HIS A 671 -1.69 -25.40 -11.74
CA HIS A 671 -1.70 -24.04 -11.22
C HIS A 671 -0.33 -23.66 -10.67
N SER A 672 0.26 -22.59 -11.22
CA SER A 672 1.59 -22.13 -10.82
C SER A 672 1.77 -20.63 -11.05
N ILE A 673 2.85 -20.07 -10.49
CA ILE A 673 3.21 -18.66 -10.70
C ILE A 673 4.68 -18.56 -11.11
N VAL A 674 4.92 -17.88 -12.23
CA VAL A 674 6.27 -17.64 -12.76
C VAL A 674 6.71 -16.24 -12.39
N LEU A 675 7.93 -16.14 -11.85
CA LEU A 675 8.58 -14.88 -11.55
C LEU A 675 9.64 -14.61 -12.62
N GLN A 676 9.38 -13.63 -13.50
CA GLN A 676 10.32 -13.27 -14.56
C GLN A 676 11.02 -11.95 -14.23
N PRO A 677 12.36 -11.91 -14.16
CA PRO A 677 13.12 -10.67 -14.13
C PRO A 677 12.76 -9.72 -15.29
N THR A 678 12.73 -8.42 -15.03
CA THR A 678 12.45 -7.40 -16.05
C THR A 678 13.34 -6.16 -15.84
N THR A 679 13.65 -5.48 -16.94
CA THR A 679 14.40 -4.22 -16.93
C THR A 679 13.49 -3.03 -16.64
N TYR A 680 14.08 -1.84 -16.50
CA TYR A 680 13.33 -0.59 -16.46
C TYR A 680 13.98 0.46 -17.36
N THR A 681 13.26 0.93 -18.37
CA THR A 681 13.70 2.02 -19.23
C THR A 681 13.15 3.35 -18.72
N LEU A 682 14.04 4.31 -18.41
CA LEU A 682 13.65 5.68 -18.11
C LEU A 682 12.97 6.31 -19.34
N GLY A 683 11.76 6.84 -19.15
CA GLY A 683 11.03 7.49 -20.23
C GLY A 683 9.88 8.34 -19.72
N ILE A 684 9.37 9.19 -20.60
CA ILE A 684 8.16 10.00 -20.45
C ILE A 684 7.25 9.75 -21.65
N THR A 685 5.97 10.07 -21.52
CA THR A 685 5.04 9.99 -22.65
C THR A 685 5.35 11.08 -23.68
N ASP A 686 5.10 10.79 -24.96
CA ASP A 686 5.32 11.77 -26.02
C ASP A 686 4.47 13.04 -25.82
N GLU A 687 3.25 12.91 -25.30
CA GLU A 687 2.39 14.06 -24.93
C GLU A 687 3.08 14.96 -23.90
N TYR A 688 3.71 14.39 -22.87
CA TYR A 688 4.38 15.19 -21.84
C TYR A 688 5.68 15.80 -22.35
N GLU A 689 6.45 15.07 -23.16
CA GLU A 689 7.67 15.59 -23.78
C GLU A 689 7.39 16.78 -24.69
N ASN A 690 6.36 16.69 -25.54
CA ASN A 690 5.90 17.80 -26.37
C ASN A 690 5.47 19.00 -25.53
N PHE A 691 4.79 18.77 -24.40
CA PHE A 691 4.41 19.83 -23.48
C PHE A 691 5.62 20.53 -22.85
N ILE A 692 6.64 19.76 -22.41
CA ILE A 692 7.89 20.30 -21.89
C ILE A 692 8.58 21.16 -22.96
N MET A 693 8.69 20.66 -24.19
CA MET A 693 9.30 21.41 -25.31
C MET A 693 8.60 22.75 -25.55
N LEU A 694 7.26 22.75 -25.55
CA LEU A 694 6.46 23.96 -25.70
C LEU A 694 6.70 24.97 -24.56
N MET A 695 6.81 24.48 -23.32
CA MET A 695 7.11 25.33 -22.16
C MET A 695 8.53 25.93 -22.20
N LEU A 696 9.49 25.22 -22.79
CA LEU A 696 10.87 25.68 -22.97
C LEU A 696 11.07 26.55 -24.23
N GLY A 697 10.00 26.84 -24.98
CA GLY A 697 10.06 27.67 -26.18
C GLY A 697 10.60 26.96 -27.41
N TYR A 698 10.74 25.63 -27.39
CA TYR A 698 10.97 24.83 -28.60
C TYR A 698 9.63 24.68 -29.32
N ILE A 699 9.49 25.25 -30.53
CA ILE A 699 8.30 25.07 -31.37
C ILE A 699 8.50 23.81 -32.20
N PRO A 700 7.78 22.70 -31.97
CA PRO A 700 7.74 21.61 -32.92
C PRO A 700 6.94 22.06 -34.15
N GLU A 701 7.37 21.73 -35.37
CA GLU A 701 6.76 22.15 -36.65
C GLU A 701 5.28 21.71 -36.85
N ARG A 702 4.64 21.09 -35.87
CA ARG A 702 3.23 20.69 -35.91
C ARG A 702 2.56 20.89 -34.55
N TYR A 703 2.07 22.11 -34.31
CA TYR A 703 0.99 22.42 -33.38
C TYR A 703 0.00 23.37 -34.03
#